data_AF-A0A0U3I8Z2-F1
#
_entry.id   AF-A0A0U3I8Z2-F1
#
_cell.length_a   1.000
_cell.length_b   1.000
_cell.length_c   1.000
_cell.angle_alpha   90.00
_cell.angle_beta   90.00
_cell.angle_gamma   90.00
#
_symmetry.space_group_name_H-M   'P 1'
#
loop_
_entity.id
_entity.type
_entity.pdbx_description
1 polymer ?
#
loop_
_entity_poly.entity_id
_entity_poly.type
_entity_poly.pdbx_seq_one_letter_code
_entity_poly.pdbx_strand_id
1 'polypeptide(L)'
;MLPLIQLPKRTPQKILIDFIDIIELRNKKDWEKLNEVLISKSIEGENKSYFKSQVWDMSAYTSKIQINKKSKFDFSFIKDSEDLTLEIKTIVYGWIYQKNSTRSRHIRIQTLVNRLCALKKVYIFLLNNNHKSISALNDKKTSQALDSFLLNKKLAQRTLEHVYAGINSIFRLKNWLQIELTLSTLKPYEHAVKLSKKTPQQTLAIPERIADELYSKAIDLVETYYPYRHKLADIEKELQDNYLKGKSVVDFNIKSGKWNFLNESTTQCKAREVNKASPQKSSEILSRYSSETPFKNLKTAFNWKKLYGRITTACYICCGAFSGMRDSELSVLKPNSYFCDEIDGHIFHLLQSRTFKLGEKDTTWVTAPITEKALELMTCFTKHWRAELIEANSEKESNYLWLNRTARSKPPVVIATWPDLLQLFSETYGTKITKEDLAEAFRSNPYAHDKVKAICIVGKSWPLKPHQFRRSLALYTTRHRIGTNVALKQQYKHTYLQMTNWYSVGGISSRLHDLRIDSDFQHLLEKTQLEETANKFFNMIHSDAPLSGSHGKAIMQMREDTPYIYSSWDVIYDAVKKGTLTLHGTMHSYCKNGYDCDMDGVINPAFCVDCKSGGSIIDEAQAKNWQKKHSQLTSYLKTQGDISPSIYAHCITQIRAAESVMEDFNIFYEQYKHPIEVTQYE
;
A
#
# COMPACT_ATOMS: atom_id res chain seq x y z
N MET A 1 -8.47 2.96 -40.63
CA MET A 1 -8.05 3.61 -39.36
C MET A 1 -7.78 2.52 -38.34
N LEU A 2 -6.64 2.55 -37.62
CA LEU A 2 -6.31 1.53 -36.62
C LEU A 2 -7.04 1.81 -35.29
N PRO A 3 -7.33 0.78 -34.47
CA PRO A 3 -7.94 0.95 -33.14
C PRO A 3 -7.15 1.95 -32.27
N LEU A 4 -7.79 2.98 -31.73
CA LEU A 4 -7.16 4.00 -30.88
C LEU A 4 -7.03 3.55 -29.40
N ILE A 5 -6.70 2.27 -29.20
CA ILE A 5 -6.55 1.63 -27.89
C ILE A 5 -5.09 1.40 -27.53
N GLN A 6 -4.78 1.41 -26.22
CA GLN A 6 -3.43 1.11 -25.75
C GLN A 6 -3.18 -0.41 -25.87
N LEU A 7 -2.34 -0.79 -26.81
CA LEU A 7 -1.91 -2.17 -27.01
C LEU A 7 -0.69 -2.52 -26.15
N PRO A 8 -0.54 -3.80 -25.73
CA PRO A 8 0.72 -4.31 -25.17
C PRO A 8 1.91 -4.10 -26.10
N LYS A 9 3.13 -3.94 -25.55
CA LYS A 9 4.37 -3.68 -26.32
C LYS A 9 4.71 -4.76 -27.37
N ARG A 10 4.20 -5.99 -27.23
CA ARG A 10 4.45 -7.14 -28.13
C ARG A 10 3.15 -7.69 -28.73
N THR A 11 2.32 -6.80 -29.25
CA THR A 11 1.04 -7.21 -29.85
C THR A 11 1.26 -7.63 -31.31
N PRO A 12 0.87 -8.85 -31.72
CA PRO A 12 1.04 -9.30 -33.11
C PRO A 12 0.25 -8.41 -34.07
N GLN A 13 0.82 -7.99 -35.20
CA GLN A 13 0.09 -7.18 -36.19
C GLN A 13 -1.16 -7.90 -36.73
N LYS A 14 -1.15 -9.23 -36.80
CA LYS A 14 -2.27 -10.07 -37.27
C LYS A 14 -3.57 -9.93 -36.48
N ILE A 15 -3.54 -9.37 -35.26
CA ILE A 15 -4.75 -9.14 -34.45
C ILE A 15 -5.40 -7.78 -34.72
N LEU A 16 -4.74 -6.89 -35.47
CA LEU A 16 -5.30 -5.60 -35.83
C LEU A 16 -6.45 -5.79 -36.83
N ILE A 17 -7.51 -5.00 -36.66
CA ILE A 17 -8.71 -5.03 -37.48
C ILE A 17 -8.91 -3.62 -38.03
N ASP A 18 -9.31 -3.56 -39.29
CA ASP A 18 -9.60 -2.30 -39.95
C ASP A 18 -10.91 -1.70 -39.43
N PHE A 19 -10.90 -0.38 -39.29
CA PHE A 19 -12.11 0.38 -39.01
C PHE A 19 -13.12 0.22 -40.14
N ILE A 20 -14.33 -0.22 -39.78
CA ILE A 20 -15.52 -0.17 -40.63
C ILE A 20 -16.42 0.97 -40.12
N ASP A 21 -16.98 1.77 -41.04
CA ASP A 21 -17.94 2.82 -40.68
C ASP A 21 -19.31 2.23 -40.36
N ILE A 22 -19.50 1.88 -39.09
CA ILE A 22 -20.77 1.32 -38.61
C ILE A 22 -21.91 2.34 -38.57
N ILE A 23 -21.62 3.64 -38.61
CA ILE A 23 -22.65 4.70 -38.59
C ILE A 23 -23.30 4.79 -39.95
N GLU A 24 -22.52 4.70 -41.03
CA GLU A 24 -23.05 4.63 -42.40
C GLU A 24 -23.95 3.40 -42.58
N LEU A 25 -23.52 2.22 -42.11
CA LEU A 25 -24.31 0.99 -42.17
C LEU A 25 -25.62 1.10 -41.38
N ARG A 26 -25.57 1.70 -40.18
CA ARG A 26 -26.75 1.98 -39.36
C ARG A 26 -27.72 2.93 -40.07
N ASN A 27 -27.21 4.01 -40.68
CA ASN A 27 -28.04 5.00 -41.39
C ASN A 27 -28.69 4.42 -42.65
N LYS A 28 -27.98 3.54 -43.35
CA LYS A 28 -28.50 2.78 -44.50
C LYS A 28 -29.43 1.63 -44.10
N LYS A 29 -29.60 1.34 -42.80
CA LYS A 29 -30.35 0.19 -42.25
C LYS A 29 -29.86 -1.17 -42.79
N ASP A 30 -28.57 -1.27 -43.11
CA ASP A 30 -27.93 -2.51 -43.57
C ASP A 30 -27.52 -3.37 -42.36
N TRP A 31 -28.52 -4.01 -41.74
CA TRP A 31 -28.36 -4.76 -40.49
C TRP A 31 -27.53 -6.04 -40.66
N GLU A 32 -27.60 -6.67 -41.83
CA GLU A 32 -26.82 -7.89 -42.12
C GLU A 32 -25.32 -7.58 -42.09
N LYS A 33 -24.87 -6.58 -42.86
CA LYS A 33 -23.45 -6.19 -42.84
C LYS A 33 -23.02 -5.65 -41.50
N LEU A 34 -23.87 -4.88 -40.81
CA LEU A 34 -23.54 -4.39 -39.47
C LEU A 34 -23.28 -5.53 -38.49
N ASN A 35 -24.11 -6.58 -38.53
CA ASN A 35 -23.99 -7.73 -37.65
C ASN A 35 -22.74 -8.58 -37.89
N GLU A 36 -22.23 -8.57 -39.12
CA GLU A 36 -21.02 -9.27 -39.54
C GLU A 36 -19.71 -8.50 -39.29
N VAL A 37 -19.80 -7.24 -38.85
CA VAL A 37 -18.61 -6.45 -38.50
C VAL A 37 -17.78 -7.18 -37.44
N LEU A 38 -16.52 -7.47 -37.80
CA LEU A 38 -15.55 -8.11 -36.92
C LEU A 38 -15.06 -7.12 -35.86
N ILE A 39 -15.15 -7.50 -34.59
CA ILE A 39 -14.76 -6.65 -33.45
C ILE A 39 -13.42 -7.08 -32.87
N SER A 40 -13.17 -8.39 -32.78
CA SER A 40 -11.97 -8.90 -32.10
C SER A 40 -11.48 -10.22 -32.69
N LYS A 41 -10.15 -10.39 -32.69
CA LYS A 41 -9.45 -11.63 -33.05
C LYS A 41 -8.82 -12.30 -31.83
N SER A 42 -8.59 -13.61 -31.93
CA SER A 42 -7.75 -14.37 -31.01
C SER A 42 -6.27 -13.98 -31.21
N ILE A 43 -5.40 -14.44 -30.30
CA ILE A 43 -3.95 -14.20 -30.43
C ILE A 43 -3.36 -14.97 -31.61
N GLU A 44 -4.00 -16.06 -31.99
CA GLU A 44 -3.62 -16.89 -33.13
C GLU A 44 -4.05 -16.25 -34.45
N GLY A 45 -5.02 -15.32 -34.41
CA GLY A 45 -5.51 -14.56 -35.57
C GLY A 45 -6.95 -14.92 -35.97
N GLU A 46 -7.58 -15.85 -35.27
CA GLU A 46 -8.94 -16.33 -35.55
C GLU A 46 -10.00 -15.29 -35.17
N ASN A 47 -11.10 -15.23 -35.92
CA ASN A 47 -12.20 -14.33 -35.64
C ASN A 47 -12.94 -14.76 -34.36
N LYS A 48 -13.07 -13.86 -33.38
CA LYS A 48 -13.58 -14.21 -32.05
C LYS A 48 -14.92 -13.55 -31.72
N SER A 49 -15.06 -12.25 -31.99
CA SER A 49 -16.29 -11.51 -31.67
C SER A 49 -16.74 -10.67 -32.86
N TYR A 50 -18.06 -10.70 -33.09
CA TYR A 50 -18.74 -9.91 -34.12
C TYR A 50 -19.66 -8.89 -33.46
N PHE A 51 -20.11 -7.86 -34.19
CA PHE A 51 -21.01 -6.85 -33.64
C PHE A 51 -22.31 -7.47 -33.12
N LYS A 52 -22.85 -8.50 -33.80
CA LYS A 52 -24.04 -9.26 -33.33
C LYS A 52 -23.83 -9.96 -32.00
N SER A 53 -22.59 -10.35 -31.66
CA SER A 53 -22.28 -11.10 -30.44
C SER A 53 -22.72 -10.33 -29.19
N GLN A 54 -23.27 -11.05 -28.20
CA GLN A 54 -23.69 -10.48 -26.91
C GLN A 54 -22.51 -10.17 -25.99
N VAL A 55 -21.38 -10.83 -26.21
CA VAL A 55 -20.13 -10.60 -25.48
C VAL A 55 -19.02 -10.39 -26.48
N TRP A 56 -18.33 -9.26 -26.38
CA TRP A 56 -17.11 -9.00 -27.16
C TRP A 56 -15.89 -9.31 -26.30
N ASP A 57 -15.14 -10.34 -26.69
CA ASP A 57 -13.95 -10.78 -25.97
C ASP A 57 -12.69 -10.12 -26.53
N MET A 58 -12.14 -9.17 -25.79
CA MET A 58 -10.93 -8.42 -26.13
C MET A 58 -9.69 -8.93 -25.37
N SER A 59 -9.68 -10.19 -24.90
CA SER A 59 -8.56 -10.75 -24.14
C SER A 59 -7.20 -10.59 -24.83
N ALA A 60 -7.17 -10.75 -26.17
CA ALA A 60 -5.97 -10.62 -27.00
C ALA A 60 -5.35 -9.19 -26.99
N TYR A 61 -6.17 -8.17 -26.72
CA TYR A 61 -5.77 -6.76 -26.72
C TYR A 61 -5.35 -6.25 -25.33
N THR A 62 -5.29 -7.13 -24.34
CA THR A 62 -4.91 -6.79 -22.96
C THR A 62 -3.56 -7.41 -22.58
N SER A 63 -2.78 -6.70 -21.74
CA SER A 63 -1.54 -7.27 -21.19
C SER A 63 -1.88 -8.47 -20.31
N LYS A 64 -1.48 -9.67 -20.76
CA LYS A 64 -1.62 -10.96 -20.05
C LYS A 64 -0.90 -11.00 -18.69
N ILE A 65 -0.09 -9.99 -18.32
CA ILE A 65 0.78 -10.06 -17.12
C ILE A 65 -0.02 -9.84 -15.83
N GLN A 66 -1.21 -9.24 -15.93
CA GLN A 66 -2.07 -9.04 -14.76
C GLN A 66 -3.23 -10.02 -14.81
N ILE A 67 -3.26 -10.93 -13.84
CA ILE A 67 -4.37 -11.85 -13.55
C ILE A 67 -5.64 -11.01 -13.28
N ASN A 68 -6.81 -11.47 -13.72
CA ASN A 68 -8.14 -10.85 -13.50
C ASN A 68 -8.47 -9.50 -14.18
N LYS A 69 -7.90 -9.19 -15.33
CA LYS A 69 -8.43 -8.05 -16.11
C LYS A 69 -9.79 -8.36 -16.70
N LYS A 70 -10.75 -7.45 -16.49
CA LYS A 70 -11.96 -7.41 -17.31
C LYS A 70 -11.56 -7.03 -18.74
N SER A 71 -11.60 -8.01 -19.62
CA SER A 71 -11.30 -7.87 -21.04
C SER A 71 -12.53 -8.08 -21.92
N LYS A 72 -13.69 -8.37 -21.33
CA LYS A 72 -14.93 -8.67 -22.06
C LYS A 72 -15.93 -7.53 -21.89
N PHE A 73 -16.50 -7.09 -23.00
CA PHE A 73 -17.68 -6.23 -23.00
C PHE A 73 -18.91 -7.13 -23.06
N ASP A 74 -19.76 -7.07 -22.04
CA ASP A 74 -20.94 -7.91 -21.91
C ASP A 74 -22.20 -7.04 -22.00
N PHE A 75 -23.04 -7.31 -23.00
CA PHE A 75 -24.27 -6.59 -23.32
C PHE A 75 -25.53 -7.38 -22.94
N SER A 76 -25.40 -8.57 -22.35
CA SER A 76 -26.52 -9.46 -22.00
C SER A 76 -27.58 -8.83 -21.07
N PHE A 77 -27.24 -7.74 -20.39
CA PHE A 77 -28.10 -7.07 -19.41
C PHE A 77 -29.21 -6.19 -20.00
N ILE A 78 -29.21 -5.98 -21.32
CA ILE A 78 -30.20 -5.16 -22.06
C ILE A 78 -30.67 -5.87 -23.33
N LYS A 79 -30.47 -7.19 -23.41
CA LYS A 79 -30.85 -8.02 -24.56
C LYS A 79 -32.33 -7.87 -24.96
N ASP A 80 -33.18 -7.47 -24.03
CA ASP A 80 -34.63 -7.34 -24.20
C ASP A 80 -35.02 -6.04 -24.96
N SER A 81 -34.08 -5.13 -25.21
CA SER A 81 -34.26 -3.93 -26.03
C SER A 81 -33.23 -3.87 -27.16
N GLU A 82 -33.71 -4.01 -28.40
CA GLU A 82 -32.87 -3.91 -29.58
C GLU A 82 -32.28 -2.51 -29.75
N ASP A 83 -33.08 -1.47 -29.55
CA ASP A 83 -32.68 -0.06 -29.68
C ASP A 83 -31.52 0.30 -28.73
N LEU A 84 -31.66 -0.02 -27.43
CA LEU A 84 -30.64 0.26 -26.42
C LEU A 84 -29.38 -0.60 -26.62
N THR A 85 -29.54 -1.85 -27.06
CA THR A 85 -28.41 -2.75 -27.37
C THR A 85 -27.60 -2.22 -28.54
N LEU A 86 -28.27 -1.79 -29.61
CA LEU A 86 -27.63 -1.18 -30.77
C LEU A 86 -26.89 0.10 -30.37
N GLU A 87 -27.54 0.98 -29.60
CA GLU A 87 -26.96 2.25 -29.16
C GLU A 87 -25.68 2.03 -28.34
N ILE A 88 -25.72 1.17 -27.32
CA ILE A 88 -24.55 0.96 -26.45
C ILE A 88 -23.40 0.27 -27.19
N LYS A 89 -23.70 -0.67 -28.11
CA LYS A 89 -22.68 -1.35 -28.92
C LYS A 89 -21.99 -0.34 -29.84
N THR A 90 -22.75 0.56 -30.45
CA THR A 90 -22.22 1.65 -31.27
C THR A 90 -21.32 2.58 -30.44
N ILE A 91 -21.74 2.93 -29.21
CA ILE A 91 -20.93 3.73 -28.28
C ILE A 91 -19.62 3.04 -27.92
N VAL A 92 -19.66 1.75 -27.57
CA VAL A 92 -18.45 0.99 -27.22
C VAL A 92 -17.51 0.84 -28.42
N TYR A 93 -18.04 0.62 -29.63
CA TYR A 93 -17.25 0.61 -30.85
C TYR A 93 -16.59 1.97 -31.10
N GLY A 94 -17.34 3.06 -30.98
CA GLY A 94 -16.80 4.42 -31.06
C GLY A 94 -15.69 4.66 -30.03
N TRP A 95 -15.79 4.11 -28.82
CA TRP A 95 -14.71 4.24 -27.83
C TRP A 95 -13.43 3.48 -28.19
N ILE A 96 -13.51 2.46 -29.04
CA ILE A 96 -12.36 1.67 -29.50
C ILE A 96 -11.65 2.39 -30.65
N TYR A 97 -12.41 2.97 -31.59
CA TYR A 97 -11.85 3.49 -32.85
C TYR A 97 -11.75 5.02 -32.93
N GLN A 98 -12.51 5.77 -32.13
CA GLN A 98 -12.53 7.23 -32.19
C GLN A 98 -11.80 7.88 -31.00
N LYS A 99 -11.24 9.08 -31.22
CA LYS A 99 -10.51 9.83 -30.20
C LYS A 99 -11.44 10.20 -29.03
N ASN A 100 -11.20 9.58 -27.89
CA ASN A 100 -12.11 9.62 -26.73
C ASN A 100 -11.41 10.13 -25.44
N SER A 101 -10.14 10.51 -25.55
CA SER A 101 -9.32 11.04 -24.46
C SER A 101 -8.94 12.49 -24.74
N THR A 102 -9.03 13.35 -23.72
CA THR A 102 -8.45 14.70 -23.72
C THR A 102 -6.93 14.68 -23.65
N ARG A 103 -6.34 13.57 -23.18
CA ARG A 103 -4.88 13.33 -23.12
C ARG A 103 -4.42 12.58 -24.36
N SER A 104 -3.20 12.86 -24.83
CA SER A 104 -2.58 12.30 -26.04
C SER A 104 -2.35 10.78 -26.05
N ARG A 105 -2.61 10.06 -24.94
CA ARG A 105 -2.42 8.61 -24.85
C ARG A 105 -3.70 7.82 -25.16
N HIS A 106 -3.54 6.73 -25.92
CA HIS A 106 -4.57 5.73 -26.15
C HIS A 106 -5.11 5.13 -24.83
N ILE A 107 -6.38 4.73 -24.82
CA ILE A 107 -7.08 4.23 -23.62
C ILE A 107 -6.91 2.71 -23.50
N ARG A 108 -6.69 2.20 -22.29
CA ARG A 108 -6.66 0.75 -22.01
C ARG A 108 -8.07 0.14 -22.13
N ILE A 109 -8.19 -1.05 -22.71
CA ILE A 109 -9.44 -1.82 -22.77
C ILE A 109 -10.10 -1.97 -21.40
N GLN A 110 -9.32 -2.25 -20.34
CA GLN A 110 -9.83 -2.35 -18.97
C GLN A 110 -10.59 -1.09 -18.52
N THR A 111 -10.13 0.09 -18.93
CA THR A 111 -10.79 1.37 -18.60
C THR A 111 -12.12 1.48 -19.34
N LEU A 112 -12.19 1.04 -20.60
CA LEU A 112 -13.43 1.01 -21.37
C LEU A 112 -14.44 0.01 -20.79
N VAL A 113 -14.00 -1.18 -20.39
CA VAL A 113 -14.88 -2.17 -19.75
C VAL A 113 -15.43 -1.65 -18.41
N ASN A 114 -14.59 -0.98 -17.61
CA ASN A 114 -15.05 -0.37 -16.36
C ASN A 114 -16.06 0.76 -16.60
N ARG A 115 -15.90 1.50 -17.70
CA ARG A 115 -16.84 2.54 -18.13
C ARG A 115 -18.18 1.93 -18.56
N LEU A 116 -18.16 0.84 -19.33
CA LEU A 116 -19.39 0.07 -19.64
C LEU A 116 -20.07 -0.44 -18.37
N CYS A 117 -19.31 -0.98 -17.41
CA CYS A 117 -19.86 -1.41 -16.11
C CYS A 117 -20.52 -0.26 -15.31
N ALA A 118 -20.05 0.99 -15.49
CA ALA A 118 -20.67 2.16 -14.89
C ALA A 118 -21.97 2.50 -15.63
N LEU A 119 -21.93 2.59 -16.97
CA LEU A 119 -23.10 2.87 -17.81
C LEU A 119 -24.19 1.81 -17.74
N LYS A 120 -23.86 0.55 -17.43
CA LYS A 120 -24.84 -0.52 -17.21
C LYS A 120 -25.95 -0.09 -16.25
N LYS A 121 -25.65 0.73 -15.24
CA LYS A 121 -26.65 1.25 -14.29
C LYS A 121 -27.64 2.22 -14.96
N VAL A 122 -27.15 3.05 -15.87
CA VAL A 122 -27.94 4.03 -16.63
C VAL A 122 -28.84 3.30 -17.63
N TYR A 123 -28.27 2.35 -18.39
CA TYR A 123 -29.04 1.60 -19.39
C TYR A 123 -30.09 0.67 -18.77
N ILE A 124 -29.83 0.09 -17.60
CA ILE A 124 -30.86 -0.64 -16.83
C ILE A 124 -31.99 0.31 -16.39
N PHE A 125 -31.66 1.53 -15.97
CA PHE A 125 -32.67 2.53 -15.64
C PHE A 125 -33.52 2.90 -16.87
N LEU A 126 -32.89 3.12 -18.03
CA LEU A 126 -33.60 3.43 -19.27
C LEU A 126 -34.54 2.27 -19.69
N LEU A 127 -34.04 1.04 -19.63
CA LEU A 127 -34.83 -0.17 -19.92
C LEU A 127 -36.05 -0.27 -18.99
N ASN A 128 -35.85 -0.09 -17.68
CA ASN A 128 -36.93 -0.21 -16.69
C ASN A 128 -38.01 0.89 -16.83
N ASN A 129 -37.70 2.02 -17.48
CA ASN A 129 -38.63 3.12 -17.74
C ASN A 129 -39.07 3.17 -19.21
N ASN A 130 -38.86 2.09 -19.98
CA ASN A 130 -39.26 1.96 -21.39
C ASN A 130 -38.70 3.05 -22.33
N HIS A 131 -37.53 3.61 -22.00
CA HIS A 131 -36.83 4.53 -22.89
C HIS A 131 -36.01 3.77 -23.94
N LYS A 132 -36.02 4.26 -25.19
CA LYS A 132 -35.32 3.62 -26.33
C LYS A 132 -33.90 4.14 -26.59
N SER A 133 -33.53 5.27 -25.98
CA SER A 133 -32.23 5.92 -26.18
C SER A 133 -31.81 6.69 -24.94
N ILE A 134 -30.49 6.85 -24.77
CA ILE A 134 -29.92 7.73 -23.75
C ILE A 134 -30.30 9.21 -23.94
N SER A 135 -30.76 9.62 -25.14
CA SER A 135 -31.30 10.96 -25.38
C SER A 135 -32.48 11.31 -24.48
N ALA A 136 -33.18 10.32 -23.91
CA ALA A 136 -34.23 10.54 -22.92
C ALA A 136 -33.74 11.34 -21.70
N LEU A 137 -32.43 11.30 -21.39
CA LEU A 137 -31.85 12.09 -20.31
C LEU A 137 -31.83 13.60 -20.60
N ASN A 138 -32.08 14.04 -21.84
CA ASN A 138 -32.24 15.46 -22.17
C ASN A 138 -33.43 16.07 -21.43
N ASP A 139 -34.46 15.27 -21.13
CA ASP A 139 -35.58 15.70 -20.31
C ASP A 139 -35.16 15.76 -18.83
N LYS A 140 -35.44 16.92 -18.21
CA LYS A 140 -35.08 17.19 -16.82
C LYS A 140 -35.79 16.23 -15.86
N LYS A 141 -37.04 15.83 -16.13
CA LYS A 141 -37.77 14.89 -15.26
C LYS A 141 -37.11 13.52 -15.28
N THR A 142 -36.75 13.04 -16.48
CA THR A 142 -36.06 11.76 -16.66
C THR A 142 -34.67 11.76 -16.00
N SER A 143 -33.92 12.86 -16.11
CA SER A 143 -32.63 13.03 -15.43
C SER A 143 -32.75 13.01 -13.90
N GLN A 144 -33.77 13.68 -13.34
CA GLN A 144 -34.06 13.64 -11.90
C GLN A 144 -34.53 12.25 -11.42
N ALA A 145 -35.26 11.52 -12.27
CA ALA A 145 -35.64 10.14 -11.99
C ALA A 145 -34.42 9.20 -11.98
N LEU A 146 -33.43 9.41 -12.84
CA LEU A 146 -32.15 8.69 -12.80
C LEU A 146 -31.40 8.95 -11.48
N ASP A 147 -31.31 10.21 -11.06
CA ASP A 147 -30.68 10.59 -9.79
C ASP A 147 -31.37 9.90 -8.60
N SER A 148 -32.71 9.87 -8.60
CA SER A 148 -33.51 9.16 -7.59
C SER A 148 -33.27 7.65 -7.60
N PHE A 149 -33.20 7.04 -8.80
CA PHE A 149 -32.86 5.62 -8.96
C PHE A 149 -31.46 5.30 -8.41
N LEU A 150 -30.47 6.14 -8.71
CA LEU A 150 -29.09 5.97 -8.24
C LEU A 150 -28.97 6.17 -6.72
N LEU A 151 -29.72 7.11 -6.15
CA LEU A 151 -29.79 7.35 -4.71
C LEU A 151 -30.34 6.13 -3.97
N ASN A 152 -31.43 5.53 -4.48
CA ASN A 152 -32.03 4.32 -3.91
C ASN A 152 -31.09 3.11 -3.90
N LYS A 153 -30.11 3.05 -4.82
CA LYS A 153 -29.07 2.00 -4.84
C LYS A 153 -28.00 2.17 -3.75
N LYS A 154 -28.00 3.27 -2.98
CA LYS A 154 -27.08 3.55 -1.85
C LYS A 154 -25.58 3.36 -2.17
N LEU A 155 -25.20 3.69 -3.41
CA LEU A 155 -23.85 3.47 -3.97
C LEU A 155 -22.79 4.37 -3.31
N ALA A 156 -21.53 3.96 -3.42
CA ALA A 156 -20.39 4.80 -3.02
C ALA A 156 -20.22 6.00 -3.96
N GLN A 157 -19.76 7.13 -3.44
CA GLN A 157 -19.57 8.37 -4.22
C GLN A 157 -18.69 8.13 -5.45
N ARG A 158 -17.56 7.43 -5.28
CA ARG A 158 -16.65 7.05 -6.37
C ARG A 158 -17.33 6.29 -7.51
N THR A 159 -18.30 5.44 -7.18
CA THR A 159 -19.06 4.68 -8.19
C THR A 159 -19.97 5.60 -8.98
N LEU A 160 -20.61 6.56 -8.33
CA LEU A 160 -21.46 7.57 -8.96
C LEU A 160 -20.65 8.51 -9.85
N GLU A 161 -19.46 8.94 -9.40
CA GLU A 161 -18.52 9.72 -10.22
C GLU A 161 -18.20 8.98 -11.54
N HIS A 162 -17.96 7.67 -11.49
CA HIS A 162 -17.72 6.88 -12.69
C HIS A 162 -18.96 6.76 -13.59
N VAL A 163 -20.18 6.77 -13.03
CA VAL A 163 -21.43 6.76 -13.81
C VAL A 163 -21.55 8.04 -14.62
N TYR A 164 -21.47 9.21 -13.97
CA TYR A 164 -21.57 10.50 -14.66
C TYR A 164 -20.38 10.76 -15.60
N ALA A 165 -19.17 10.33 -15.24
CA ALA A 165 -18.03 10.35 -16.15
C ALA A 165 -18.23 9.44 -17.37
N GLY A 166 -18.94 8.32 -17.20
CA GLY A 166 -19.38 7.45 -18.28
C GLY A 166 -20.34 8.17 -19.24
N ILE A 167 -21.35 8.87 -18.72
CA ILE A 167 -22.28 9.68 -19.52
C ILE A 167 -21.52 10.75 -20.32
N ASN A 168 -20.62 11.49 -19.66
CA ASN A 168 -19.79 12.51 -20.33
C ASN A 168 -18.94 11.95 -21.48
N SER A 169 -18.54 10.69 -21.40
CA SER A 169 -17.76 10.08 -22.46
C SER A 169 -18.57 9.78 -23.73
N ILE A 170 -19.89 9.74 -23.63
CA ILE A 170 -20.81 9.63 -24.78
C ILE A 170 -20.92 10.98 -25.47
N PHE A 171 -20.97 12.09 -24.71
CA PHE A 171 -20.99 13.44 -25.29
C PHE A 171 -19.80 13.73 -26.19
N ARG A 172 -18.62 13.19 -25.86
CA ARG A 172 -17.41 13.31 -26.71
C ARG A 172 -17.56 12.63 -28.07
N LEU A 173 -18.44 11.65 -28.17
CA LEU A 173 -18.74 10.93 -29.40
C LEU A 173 -20.01 11.45 -30.08
N LYS A 174 -20.71 12.46 -29.54
CA LYS A 174 -22.02 12.91 -30.02
C LYS A 174 -22.05 13.15 -31.52
N ASN A 175 -21.09 13.92 -32.05
CA ASN A 175 -21.04 14.27 -33.48
C ASN A 175 -20.86 13.04 -34.37
N TRP A 176 -20.10 12.04 -33.90
CA TRP A 176 -19.87 10.80 -34.63
C TRP A 176 -21.06 9.83 -34.50
N LEU A 177 -21.68 9.75 -33.31
CA LEU A 177 -22.84 8.89 -33.05
C LEU A 177 -24.12 9.37 -33.74
N GLN A 178 -24.17 10.64 -34.15
CA GLN A 178 -25.35 11.30 -34.73
C GLN A 178 -26.59 11.18 -33.81
N ILE A 179 -26.38 11.29 -32.49
CA ILE A 179 -27.45 11.27 -31.48
C ILE A 179 -27.74 12.70 -31.02
N GLU A 180 -29.01 13.06 -30.93
CA GLU A 180 -29.48 14.32 -30.35
C GLU A 180 -29.34 14.31 -28.81
N LEU A 181 -28.13 14.57 -28.33
CA LEU A 181 -27.86 14.83 -26.90
C LEU A 181 -27.64 16.32 -26.66
N THR A 182 -28.61 17.02 -26.07
CA THR A 182 -28.53 18.47 -25.79
C THR A 182 -27.98 18.79 -24.40
N LEU A 183 -27.77 17.78 -23.56
CA LEU A 183 -27.20 17.94 -22.23
C LEU A 183 -25.81 18.59 -22.25
N SER A 184 -25.59 19.53 -21.33
CA SER A 184 -24.28 20.11 -21.08
C SER A 184 -23.34 19.10 -20.41
N THR A 185 -22.03 19.34 -20.49
CA THR A 185 -21.04 18.47 -19.85
C THR A 185 -21.28 18.46 -18.34
N LEU A 186 -21.60 17.29 -17.79
CA LEU A 186 -21.88 17.14 -16.37
C LEU A 186 -20.59 17.28 -15.57
N LYS A 187 -20.67 17.75 -14.33
CA LYS A 187 -19.54 17.73 -13.40
C LYS A 187 -19.66 16.49 -12.49
N PRO A 188 -18.93 15.39 -12.76
CA PRO A 188 -19.22 14.09 -12.12
C PRO A 188 -19.11 14.11 -10.59
N TYR A 189 -18.16 14.90 -10.06
CA TYR A 189 -17.98 15.06 -8.61
C TYR A 189 -19.19 15.76 -7.97
N GLU A 190 -19.64 16.89 -8.52
CA GLU A 190 -20.76 17.67 -7.98
C GLU A 190 -22.06 16.86 -7.94
N HIS A 191 -22.34 16.08 -8.99
CA HIS A 191 -23.50 15.18 -9.00
C HIS A 191 -23.35 14.02 -8.01
N ALA A 192 -22.16 13.41 -7.91
CA ALA A 192 -21.94 12.30 -6.99
C ALA A 192 -22.08 12.69 -5.52
N VAL A 193 -21.59 13.88 -5.13
CA VAL A 193 -21.68 14.40 -3.75
C VAL A 193 -23.12 14.68 -3.34
N LYS A 194 -23.97 15.16 -4.26
CA LYS A 194 -25.41 15.35 -3.99
C LYS A 194 -26.11 14.04 -3.63
N LEU A 195 -25.67 12.93 -4.22
CA LEU A 195 -26.32 11.63 -4.06
C LEU A 195 -25.71 10.74 -2.97
N SER A 196 -24.42 10.91 -2.64
CA SER A 196 -23.76 10.07 -1.66
C SER A 196 -22.59 10.78 -0.99
N LYS A 197 -22.57 10.74 0.35
CA LYS A 197 -21.45 11.17 1.20
C LYS A 197 -20.47 10.04 1.53
N LYS A 198 -20.66 8.84 0.96
CA LYS A 198 -19.79 7.67 1.19
C LYS A 198 -18.50 7.82 0.40
N THR A 199 -17.53 8.52 0.97
CA THR A 199 -16.20 8.72 0.39
C THR A 199 -15.35 7.44 0.53
N PRO A 200 -14.41 7.20 -0.40
CA PRO A 200 -13.50 6.06 -0.30
C PRO A 200 -12.56 6.24 0.89
N GLN A 201 -12.78 5.45 1.94
CA GLN A 201 -11.90 5.43 3.12
C GLN A 201 -10.67 4.57 2.91
N GLN A 202 -9.62 4.90 3.67
CA GLN A 202 -8.36 4.20 3.65
C GLN A 202 -8.52 2.70 3.95
N THR A 203 -7.55 1.89 3.49
CA THR A 203 -7.44 0.51 3.94
C THR A 203 -7.02 0.47 5.40
N LEU A 204 -7.62 -0.43 6.18
CA LEU A 204 -7.33 -0.54 7.61
C LEU A 204 -5.96 -1.20 7.82
N ALA A 205 -5.16 -0.64 8.73
CA ALA A 205 -4.09 -1.39 9.36
C ALA A 205 -4.69 -2.49 10.26
N ILE A 206 -4.05 -3.64 10.30
CA ILE A 206 -4.39 -4.73 11.22
C ILE A 206 -3.91 -4.29 12.61
N PRO A 207 -4.69 -4.50 13.69
CA PRO A 207 -4.22 -4.31 15.07
C PRO A 207 -3.05 -5.23 15.40
N GLU A 208 -2.15 -4.78 16.27
CA GLU A 208 -0.89 -5.46 16.59
C GLU A 208 -1.09 -6.90 17.04
N ARG A 209 -1.90 -7.10 18.08
CA ARG A 209 -2.21 -8.43 18.63
C ARG A 209 -2.76 -9.41 17.58
N ILE A 210 -3.64 -8.92 16.70
CA ILE A 210 -4.24 -9.73 15.63
C ILE A 210 -3.20 -10.03 14.54
N ALA A 211 -2.36 -9.04 14.20
CA ALA A 211 -1.29 -9.21 13.23
C ALA A 211 -0.27 -10.25 13.71
N ASP A 212 0.15 -10.16 14.98
CA ASP A 212 1.10 -11.10 15.58
C ASP A 212 0.58 -12.53 15.51
N GLU A 213 -0.66 -12.77 15.90
CA GLU A 213 -1.22 -14.12 15.86
C GLU A 213 -1.34 -14.66 14.43
N LEU A 214 -1.87 -13.85 13.49
CA LEU A 214 -2.04 -14.27 12.11
C LEU A 214 -0.69 -14.51 11.41
N TYR A 215 0.29 -13.64 11.65
CA TYR A 215 1.61 -13.73 11.04
C TYR A 215 2.43 -14.85 11.68
N SER A 216 2.45 -14.98 13.00
CA SER A 216 3.07 -16.12 13.69
C SER A 216 2.47 -17.43 13.19
N LYS A 217 1.15 -17.51 13.03
CA LYS A 217 0.56 -18.75 12.51
C LYS A 217 0.94 -19.05 11.06
N ALA A 218 1.09 -18.01 10.23
CA ALA A 218 1.59 -18.18 8.87
C ALA A 218 3.05 -18.67 8.86
N ILE A 219 3.91 -18.09 9.71
CA ILE A 219 5.31 -18.50 9.88
C ILE A 219 5.37 -19.96 10.34
N ASP A 220 4.66 -20.32 11.40
CA ASP A 220 4.61 -21.68 11.95
C ASP A 220 4.25 -22.71 10.87
N LEU A 221 3.25 -22.41 10.04
CA LEU A 221 2.83 -23.30 8.96
C LEU A 221 3.92 -23.45 7.89
N VAL A 222 4.58 -22.36 7.50
CA VAL A 222 5.69 -22.43 6.54
C VAL A 222 6.83 -23.26 7.13
N GLU A 223 7.24 -23.01 8.37
CA GLU A 223 8.37 -23.71 8.99
C GLU A 223 8.06 -25.19 9.24
N THR A 224 6.84 -25.51 9.68
CA THR A 224 6.41 -26.89 9.91
C THR A 224 6.43 -27.72 8.62
N TYR A 225 6.00 -27.15 7.50
CA TYR A 225 5.85 -27.89 6.24
C TYR A 225 7.04 -27.76 5.28
N TYR A 226 7.95 -26.81 5.52
CA TYR A 226 9.14 -26.61 4.68
C TYR A 226 10.05 -27.85 4.56
N PRO A 227 10.35 -28.62 5.62
CA PRO A 227 11.10 -29.88 5.52
C PRO A 227 10.40 -30.91 4.62
N TYR A 228 9.07 -30.87 4.55
CA TYR A 228 8.23 -31.83 3.82
C TYR A 228 7.80 -31.32 2.43
N ARG A 229 8.40 -30.23 1.93
CA ARG A 229 8.01 -29.60 0.64
C ARG A 229 8.06 -30.54 -0.57
N HIS A 230 9.01 -31.48 -0.59
CA HIS A 230 9.10 -32.49 -1.66
C HIS A 230 7.99 -33.52 -1.52
N LYS A 231 7.74 -34.04 -0.31
CA LYS A 231 6.63 -34.96 -0.03
C LYS A 231 5.27 -34.33 -0.37
N LEU A 232 5.08 -33.04 -0.09
CA LEU A 232 3.86 -32.32 -0.49
C LEU A 232 3.63 -32.36 -2.01
N ALA A 233 4.70 -32.14 -2.79
CA ALA A 233 4.65 -32.24 -4.25
C ALA A 233 4.37 -33.67 -4.71
N ASP A 234 5.01 -34.65 -4.07
CA ASP A 234 4.85 -36.08 -4.40
C ASP A 234 3.43 -36.57 -4.12
N ILE A 235 2.81 -36.19 -3.00
CA ILE A 235 1.42 -36.53 -2.68
C ILE A 235 0.46 -35.97 -3.75
N GLU A 236 0.62 -34.70 -4.14
CA GLU A 236 -0.24 -34.11 -5.18
C GLU A 236 -0.02 -34.77 -6.53
N LYS A 237 1.24 -35.10 -6.87
CA LYS A 237 1.58 -35.83 -8.09
C LYS A 237 0.93 -37.21 -8.09
N GLU A 238 1.10 -38.00 -7.04
CA GLU A 238 0.57 -39.36 -6.94
C GLU A 238 -0.96 -39.38 -7.09
N LEU A 239 -1.65 -38.43 -6.45
CA LEU A 239 -3.10 -38.28 -6.60
C LEU A 239 -3.51 -37.87 -8.02
N GLN A 240 -2.73 -37.02 -8.69
CA GLN A 240 -3.00 -36.61 -10.06
C GLN A 240 -2.73 -37.74 -11.06
N ASP A 241 -1.62 -38.48 -10.90
CA ASP A 241 -1.26 -39.62 -11.73
C ASP A 241 -2.31 -40.75 -11.60
N ASN A 242 -2.79 -41.02 -10.37
CA ASN A 242 -3.87 -41.98 -10.14
C ASN A 242 -5.19 -41.57 -10.82
N TYR A 243 -5.49 -40.26 -10.83
CA TYR A 243 -6.65 -39.72 -11.55
C TYR A 243 -6.48 -39.84 -13.07
N LEU A 244 -5.30 -39.52 -13.61
CA LEU A 244 -5.02 -39.61 -15.05
C LEU A 244 -5.07 -41.05 -15.58
N LYS A 245 -4.61 -42.03 -14.79
CA LYS A 245 -4.76 -43.46 -15.11
C LYS A 245 -6.22 -43.90 -15.15
N GLY A 246 -7.05 -43.47 -14.20
CA GLY A 246 -8.50 -43.72 -14.25
C GLY A 246 -9.15 -43.03 -15.45
N LYS A 247 -8.70 -41.82 -15.79
CA LYS A 247 -9.19 -41.04 -16.91
C LYS A 247 -8.89 -41.72 -18.25
N SER A 248 -7.69 -42.27 -18.45
CA SER A 248 -7.35 -42.96 -19.70
C SER A 248 -8.21 -44.20 -19.94
N VAL A 249 -8.55 -44.96 -18.90
CA VAL A 249 -9.47 -46.12 -18.99
C VAL A 249 -10.87 -45.68 -19.39
N VAL A 250 -11.41 -44.64 -18.75
CA VAL A 250 -12.75 -44.13 -19.07
C VAL A 250 -12.78 -43.52 -20.47
N ASP A 251 -11.77 -42.72 -20.84
CA ASP A 251 -11.67 -42.12 -22.17
C ASP A 251 -11.53 -43.19 -23.27
N PHE A 252 -10.84 -44.31 -23.00
CA PHE A 252 -10.78 -45.46 -23.89
C PHE A 252 -12.14 -46.16 -24.05
N ASN A 253 -12.89 -46.36 -22.96
CA ASN A 253 -14.23 -46.98 -23.00
C ASN A 253 -15.26 -46.10 -23.72
N ILE A 254 -15.14 -44.78 -23.63
CA ILE A 254 -15.95 -43.82 -24.39
C ILE A 254 -15.58 -43.88 -25.88
N LYS A 255 -14.28 -43.81 -26.22
CA LYS A 255 -13.80 -43.84 -27.61
C LYS A 255 -14.09 -45.16 -28.32
N SER A 256 -14.09 -46.28 -27.60
CA SER A 256 -14.41 -47.60 -28.15
C SER A 256 -15.92 -47.87 -28.29
N GLY A 257 -16.79 -46.90 -27.95
CA GLY A 257 -18.24 -47.04 -28.09
C GLY A 257 -18.90 -47.99 -27.10
N LYS A 258 -18.16 -48.48 -26.09
CA LYS A 258 -18.73 -49.33 -25.03
C LYS A 258 -19.66 -48.56 -24.11
N TRP A 259 -19.37 -47.28 -23.86
CA TRP A 259 -20.13 -46.44 -22.92
C TRP A 259 -20.83 -45.28 -23.65
N ASN A 260 -21.98 -45.58 -24.25
CA ASN A 260 -22.80 -44.59 -24.99
C ASN A 260 -23.59 -43.64 -24.08
N PHE A 261 -23.68 -43.95 -22.77
CA PHE A 261 -24.39 -43.12 -21.79
C PHE A 261 -23.55 -41.94 -21.26
N LEU A 262 -22.26 -41.89 -21.57
CA LEU A 262 -21.32 -40.85 -21.15
C LEU A 262 -20.80 -40.09 -22.38
N ASN A 263 -21.33 -38.89 -22.57
CA ASN A 263 -20.84 -37.93 -23.54
C ASN A 263 -19.79 -36.99 -22.90
N GLU A 264 -18.92 -36.38 -23.71
CA GLU A 264 -17.85 -35.48 -23.23
C GLU A 264 -18.37 -34.27 -22.44
N SER A 265 -19.67 -33.94 -22.56
CA SER A 265 -20.33 -32.81 -21.92
C SER A 265 -20.75 -33.04 -20.45
N THR A 266 -20.91 -34.29 -19.99
CA THR A 266 -21.35 -34.60 -18.61
C THR A 266 -20.18 -34.72 -17.63
N THR A 267 -19.64 -33.57 -17.21
CA THR A 267 -18.42 -33.48 -16.38
C THR A 267 -18.48 -34.19 -15.02
N GLN A 268 -19.63 -34.18 -14.34
CA GLN A 268 -19.74 -34.73 -12.98
C GLN A 268 -19.91 -36.25 -12.96
N CYS A 269 -20.70 -36.81 -13.89
CA CYS A 269 -20.83 -38.25 -14.09
C CYS A 269 -19.51 -38.86 -14.54
N LYS A 270 -18.81 -38.21 -15.50
CA LYS A 270 -17.49 -38.63 -15.95
C LYS A 270 -16.48 -38.67 -14.81
N ALA A 271 -16.43 -37.64 -13.95
CA ALA A 271 -15.51 -37.63 -12.81
C ALA A 271 -15.77 -38.77 -11.80
N ARG A 272 -17.04 -39.16 -11.59
CA ARG A 272 -17.38 -40.31 -10.73
C ARG A 272 -16.88 -41.62 -11.30
N GLU A 273 -17.09 -41.86 -12.59
CA GLU A 273 -16.60 -43.08 -13.24
C GLU A 273 -15.08 -43.12 -13.32
N VAL A 274 -14.41 -41.98 -13.55
CA VAL A 274 -12.95 -41.88 -13.47
C VAL A 274 -12.44 -42.30 -12.09
N ASN A 275 -13.07 -41.82 -11.01
CA ASN A 275 -12.68 -42.21 -9.66
C ASN A 275 -12.91 -43.69 -9.35
N LYS A 276 -13.90 -44.35 -9.99
CA LYS A 276 -14.10 -45.81 -9.88
C LYS A 276 -13.07 -46.60 -10.68
N ALA A 277 -12.68 -46.09 -11.84
CA ALA A 277 -11.68 -46.71 -12.71
C ALA A 277 -10.23 -46.43 -12.28
N SER A 278 -10.01 -45.49 -11.36
CA SER A 278 -8.70 -45.20 -10.79
C SER A 278 -8.10 -46.43 -10.07
N PRO A 279 -6.80 -46.70 -10.22
CA PRO A 279 -6.14 -47.86 -9.61
C PRO A 279 -6.32 -48.00 -8.10
N GLN A 280 -6.33 -46.88 -7.38
CA GLN A 280 -6.46 -46.84 -5.92
C GLN A 280 -7.44 -45.75 -5.49
N LYS A 281 -8.09 -45.93 -4.34
CA LYS A 281 -8.91 -44.85 -3.77
C LYS A 281 -8.01 -43.75 -3.25
N SER A 282 -8.39 -42.49 -3.47
CA SER A 282 -7.60 -41.33 -2.99
C SER A 282 -7.37 -41.35 -1.47
N SER A 283 -8.29 -41.93 -0.70
CA SER A 283 -8.14 -42.12 0.75
C SER A 283 -7.03 -43.11 1.11
N GLU A 284 -6.83 -44.17 0.32
CA GLU A 284 -5.78 -45.16 0.53
C GLU A 284 -4.40 -44.52 0.29
N ILE A 285 -4.27 -43.76 -0.80
CA ILE A 285 -3.05 -42.98 -1.10
C ILE A 285 -2.71 -42.05 0.07
N LEU A 286 -3.67 -41.25 0.52
CA LEU A 286 -3.45 -40.30 1.62
C LEU A 286 -3.22 -40.97 2.98
N SER A 287 -3.77 -42.16 3.20
CA SER A 287 -3.58 -42.91 4.44
C SER A 287 -2.11 -43.32 4.68
N ARG A 288 -1.33 -43.53 3.61
CA ARG A 288 0.11 -43.84 3.68
C ARG A 288 0.92 -42.75 4.36
N TYR A 289 0.47 -41.52 4.21
CA TYR A 289 1.14 -40.34 4.75
C TYR A 289 0.53 -39.88 6.08
N SER A 290 -0.61 -40.47 6.51
CA SER A 290 -1.38 -40.00 7.65
C SER A 290 -0.75 -40.29 9.02
N SER A 291 0.21 -41.21 9.10
CA SER A 291 0.94 -41.55 10.33
C SER A 291 2.06 -40.55 10.64
N GLU A 292 2.57 -39.83 9.64
CA GLU A 292 3.66 -38.89 9.78
C GLU A 292 3.14 -37.52 10.24
N THR A 293 3.76 -36.91 11.25
CA THR A 293 3.54 -35.49 11.58
C THR A 293 4.34 -34.63 10.61
N PRO A 294 3.74 -33.64 9.92
CA PRO A 294 2.51 -32.90 10.25
C PRO A 294 1.24 -33.37 9.51
N PHE A 295 1.29 -34.45 8.73
CA PHE A 295 0.23 -34.96 7.86
C PHE A 295 -0.92 -35.70 8.57
N LYS A 296 -0.96 -35.65 9.90
CA LYS A 296 -2.00 -36.28 10.72
C LYS A 296 -3.40 -35.86 10.26
N ASN A 297 -4.31 -36.83 10.13
CA ASN A 297 -5.71 -36.64 9.70
C ASN A 297 -5.94 -36.34 8.20
N LEU A 298 -4.94 -36.56 7.33
CA LEU A 298 -5.14 -36.55 5.87
C LEU A 298 -5.88 -37.81 5.39
N LYS A 299 -7.20 -37.89 5.63
CA LYS A 299 -8.02 -39.05 5.22
C LYS A 299 -8.72 -38.88 3.87
N THR A 300 -8.89 -37.64 3.40
CA THR A 300 -9.73 -37.33 2.23
C THR A 300 -9.07 -36.32 1.30
N ALA A 301 -9.40 -36.38 0.02
CA ALA A 301 -8.97 -35.39 -0.98
C ALA A 301 -9.44 -33.96 -0.62
N PHE A 302 -10.55 -33.83 0.11
CA PHE A 302 -11.01 -32.55 0.63
C PHE A 302 -10.08 -31.99 1.71
N ASN A 303 -9.65 -32.83 2.67
CA ASN A 303 -8.70 -32.43 3.71
C ASN A 303 -7.35 -32.05 3.09
N TRP A 304 -6.89 -32.80 2.08
CA TRP A 304 -5.70 -32.45 1.30
C TRP A 304 -5.81 -31.07 0.65
N LYS A 305 -6.94 -30.81 -0.03
CA LYS A 305 -7.21 -29.51 -0.65
C LYS A 305 -7.24 -28.36 0.34
N LYS A 306 -7.83 -28.58 1.50
CA LYS A 306 -7.83 -27.62 2.60
C LYS A 306 -6.42 -27.35 3.12
N LEU A 307 -5.61 -28.40 3.27
CA LEU A 307 -4.25 -28.30 3.78
C LEU A 307 -3.36 -27.49 2.85
N TYR A 308 -3.21 -27.88 1.58
CA TYR A 308 -2.34 -27.14 0.68
C TYR A 308 -2.85 -25.72 0.47
N GLY A 309 -4.17 -25.49 0.45
CA GLY A 309 -4.74 -24.14 0.35
C GLY A 309 -4.35 -23.25 1.54
N ARG A 310 -4.28 -23.81 2.76
CA ARG A 310 -3.80 -23.09 3.96
C ARG A 310 -2.31 -22.80 3.89
N ILE A 311 -1.51 -23.76 3.44
CA ILE A 311 -0.06 -23.58 3.26
C ILE A 311 0.21 -22.50 2.20
N THR A 312 -0.43 -22.56 1.03
CA THR A 312 -0.32 -21.54 -0.02
C THR A 312 -0.69 -20.15 0.51
N THR A 313 -1.74 -20.06 1.33
CA THR A 313 -2.17 -18.79 1.93
C THR A 313 -1.16 -18.28 2.97
N ALA A 314 -0.59 -19.17 3.79
CA ALA A 314 0.47 -18.83 4.73
C ALA A 314 1.72 -18.29 4.02
N CYS A 315 2.18 -18.97 2.96
CA CYS A 315 3.30 -18.49 2.14
C CYS A 315 3.01 -17.11 1.53
N TYR A 316 1.78 -16.87 1.05
CA TYR A 316 1.36 -15.56 0.54
C TYR A 316 1.37 -14.48 1.61
N ILE A 317 0.90 -14.79 2.83
CA ILE A 317 0.93 -13.88 3.98
C ILE A 317 2.38 -13.53 4.33
N CYS A 318 3.28 -14.50 4.48
CA CYS A 318 4.69 -14.23 4.77
C CYS A 318 5.31 -13.29 3.74
N CYS A 319 5.11 -13.56 2.45
CA CYS A 319 5.64 -12.70 1.39
C CYS A 319 5.01 -11.31 1.42
N GLY A 320 3.70 -11.19 1.67
CA GLY A 320 3.00 -9.91 1.69
C GLY A 320 3.30 -9.05 2.92
N ALA A 321 3.26 -9.65 4.10
CA ALA A 321 3.47 -8.99 5.39
C ALA A 321 4.88 -8.42 5.52
N PHE A 322 5.90 -9.19 5.12
CA PHE A 322 7.30 -8.80 5.27
C PHE A 322 7.88 -7.99 4.09
N SER A 323 7.12 -7.77 3.02
CA SER A 323 7.58 -6.92 1.88
C SER A 323 6.71 -5.67 1.68
N GLY A 324 5.43 -5.73 2.06
CA GLY A 324 4.43 -4.70 1.76
C GLY A 324 4.18 -4.52 0.27
N MET A 325 4.49 -5.52 -0.56
CA MET A 325 4.20 -5.50 -2.00
C MET A 325 2.70 -5.31 -2.28
N ARG A 326 2.34 -4.71 -3.43
CA ARG A 326 0.94 -4.67 -3.84
C ARG A 326 0.48 -6.06 -4.24
N ASP A 327 -0.81 -6.35 -4.05
CA ASP A 327 -1.44 -7.61 -4.49
C ASP A 327 -1.07 -8.01 -5.93
N SER A 328 -1.05 -7.06 -6.87
CA SER A 328 -0.65 -7.30 -8.26
C SER A 328 0.83 -7.63 -8.43
N GLU A 329 1.71 -7.11 -7.57
CA GLU A 329 3.16 -7.37 -7.57
C GLU A 329 3.43 -8.71 -6.88
N LEU A 330 2.72 -9.01 -5.80
CA LEU A 330 2.83 -10.25 -5.04
C LEU A 330 2.32 -11.45 -5.85
N SER A 331 1.20 -11.29 -6.57
CA SER A 331 0.56 -12.35 -7.36
C SER A 331 1.38 -12.85 -8.56
N VAL A 332 2.47 -12.19 -8.93
CA VAL A 332 3.32 -12.55 -10.08
C VAL A 332 4.73 -12.98 -9.68
N LEU A 333 4.93 -13.33 -8.40
CA LEU A 333 6.17 -13.93 -7.92
C LEU A 333 6.47 -15.26 -8.63
N LYS A 334 7.76 -15.49 -8.84
CA LYS A 334 8.33 -16.62 -9.58
C LYS A 334 9.24 -17.46 -8.65
N PRO A 335 9.60 -18.69 -9.04
CA PRO A 335 10.54 -19.51 -8.27
C PRO A 335 11.86 -18.83 -7.90
N ASN A 336 12.43 -18.07 -8.82
CA ASN A 336 13.69 -17.37 -8.64
C ASN A 336 13.51 -15.91 -8.18
N SER A 337 12.36 -15.58 -7.58
CA SER A 337 12.10 -14.22 -7.11
C SER A 337 12.87 -13.87 -5.84
N TYR A 338 13.37 -14.82 -5.07
CA TYR A 338 14.13 -14.55 -3.85
C TYR A 338 15.63 -14.59 -4.13
N PHE A 339 16.37 -13.67 -3.50
CA PHE A 339 17.83 -13.67 -3.47
C PHE A 339 18.34 -12.88 -2.27
N CYS A 340 19.61 -13.06 -1.92
CA CYS A 340 20.29 -12.29 -0.89
C CYS A 340 21.36 -11.38 -1.51
N ASP A 341 21.66 -10.28 -0.83
CA ASP A 341 22.75 -9.38 -1.17
C ASP A 341 23.52 -9.03 0.11
N GLU A 342 24.85 -8.97 0.05
CA GLU A 342 25.69 -8.66 1.21
C GLU A 342 26.26 -7.25 1.06
N ILE A 343 25.96 -6.38 2.03
CA ILE A 343 26.45 -5.00 2.05
C ILE A 343 27.01 -4.76 3.45
N ASP A 344 28.29 -4.36 3.52
CA ASP A 344 28.99 -4.06 4.77
C ASP A 344 28.94 -5.20 5.81
N GLY A 345 29.02 -6.46 5.35
CA GLY A 345 28.94 -7.65 6.22
C GLY A 345 27.53 -8.00 6.71
N HIS A 346 26.50 -7.29 6.22
CA HIS A 346 25.10 -7.58 6.53
C HIS A 346 24.39 -8.23 5.34
N ILE A 347 23.70 -9.35 5.61
CA ILE A 347 22.91 -10.07 4.61
C ILE A 347 21.51 -9.45 4.52
N PHE A 348 21.17 -8.94 3.34
CA PHE A 348 19.85 -8.41 3.03
C PHE A 348 19.05 -9.43 2.22
N HIS A 349 17.85 -9.75 2.73
CA HIS A 349 16.90 -10.64 2.06
C HIS A 349 16.01 -9.85 1.10
N LEU A 350 15.95 -10.26 -0.16
CA LEU A 350 15.33 -9.50 -1.23
C LEU A 350 14.32 -10.32 -2.03
N LEU A 351 13.19 -9.70 -2.40
CA LEU A 351 12.20 -10.24 -3.33
C LEU A 351 12.14 -9.40 -4.60
N GLN A 352 12.28 -10.05 -5.76
CA GLN A 352 12.14 -9.48 -7.08
C GLN A 352 10.80 -9.84 -7.71
N SER A 353 10.07 -8.83 -8.17
CA SER A 353 8.83 -8.99 -8.94
C SER A 353 8.62 -7.82 -9.91
N ARG A 354 7.50 -7.80 -10.62
CA ARG A 354 7.18 -6.80 -11.65
C ARG A 354 6.18 -5.75 -11.15
N THR A 355 6.49 -4.48 -11.36
CA THR A 355 5.55 -3.37 -11.14
C THR A 355 4.83 -2.98 -12.44
N PHE A 356 3.65 -2.34 -12.33
CA PHE A 356 2.75 -2.08 -13.46
C PHE A 356 2.26 -0.63 -13.58
N LYS A 357 2.32 0.15 -12.49
CA LYS A 357 1.69 1.48 -12.41
C LYS A 357 2.51 2.59 -13.10
N LEU A 358 3.83 2.44 -13.18
CA LEU A 358 4.77 3.43 -13.73
C LEU A 358 5.56 2.87 -14.93
N GLY A 359 5.01 1.87 -15.60
CA GLY A 359 5.72 1.05 -16.59
C GLY A 359 5.93 -0.36 -16.06
N GLU A 360 5.97 -1.33 -16.98
CA GLU A 360 6.27 -2.72 -16.68
C GLU A 360 7.78 -2.86 -16.55
N LYS A 361 8.28 -3.02 -15.32
CA LYS A 361 9.69 -3.26 -15.03
C LYS A 361 9.85 -4.17 -13.82
N ASP A 362 10.97 -4.87 -13.77
CA ASP A 362 11.33 -5.71 -12.64
C ASP A 362 11.90 -4.80 -11.54
N THR A 363 11.56 -5.12 -10.30
CA THR A 363 11.77 -4.29 -9.12
C THR A 363 12.00 -5.17 -7.90
N THR A 364 12.75 -4.64 -6.94
CA THR A 364 13.16 -5.37 -5.74
C THR A 364 12.61 -4.74 -4.47
N TRP A 365 12.25 -5.58 -3.52
CA TRP A 365 11.76 -5.25 -2.17
C TRP A 365 12.63 -5.91 -1.12
N VAL A 366 12.94 -5.20 -0.05
CA VAL A 366 13.56 -5.79 1.15
C VAL A 366 12.52 -6.61 1.90
N THR A 367 12.93 -7.74 2.46
CA THR A 367 12.03 -8.64 3.17
C THR A 367 12.72 -9.41 4.30
N ALA A 368 12.04 -10.43 4.85
CA ALA A 368 12.53 -11.26 5.95
C ALA A 368 12.94 -12.67 5.45
N PRO A 369 13.85 -13.36 6.17
CA PRO A 369 14.35 -14.70 5.79
C PRO A 369 13.25 -15.74 5.57
N ILE A 370 12.15 -15.67 6.33
CA ILE A 370 11.01 -16.60 6.21
C ILE A 370 10.41 -16.64 4.79
N THR A 371 10.56 -15.57 4.02
CA THR A 371 10.08 -15.52 2.63
C THR A 371 10.84 -16.45 1.69
N GLU A 372 12.10 -16.76 1.98
CA GLU A 372 12.88 -17.78 1.28
C GLU A 372 12.19 -19.14 1.39
N LYS A 373 11.97 -19.58 2.63
CA LYS A 373 11.29 -20.84 2.95
C LYS A 373 9.91 -20.88 2.29
N ALA A 374 9.17 -19.77 2.33
CA ALA A 374 7.85 -19.68 1.69
C ALA A 374 7.92 -19.84 0.16
N LEU A 375 8.88 -19.20 -0.52
CA LEU A 375 9.04 -19.29 -1.97
C LEU A 375 9.54 -20.67 -2.39
N GLU A 376 10.52 -21.24 -1.70
CA GLU A 376 11.05 -22.57 -1.98
C GLU A 376 9.99 -23.66 -1.77
N LEU A 377 9.22 -23.58 -0.69
CA LEU A 377 8.13 -24.50 -0.42
C LEU A 377 7.15 -24.51 -1.60
N MET A 378 6.67 -23.33 -2.01
CA MET A 378 5.72 -23.22 -3.12
C MET A 378 6.35 -23.58 -4.48
N THR A 379 7.65 -23.32 -4.66
CA THR A 379 8.41 -23.71 -5.84
C THR A 379 8.41 -25.23 -6.00
N CYS A 380 8.73 -25.96 -4.94
CA CYS A 380 8.71 -27.41 -4.92
C CYS A 380 7.28 -27.94 -5.13
N PHE A 381 6.32 -27.45 -4.35
CA PHE A 381 4.94 -27.92 -4.40
C PHE A 381 4.28 -27.76 -5.78
N THR A 382 4.50 -26.61 -6.43
CA THR A 382 3.86 -26.30 -7.72
C THR A 382 4.65 -26.78 -8.94
N LYS A 383 5.79 -27.45 -8.76
CA LYS A 383 6.68 -27.87 -9.86
C LYS A 383 5.93 -28.59 -10.98
N HIS A 384 5.12 -29.58 -10.65
CA HIS A 384 4.39 -30.41 -11.62
C HIS A 384 3.21 -29.66 -12.24
N TRP A 385 2.54 -28.79 -11.47
CA TRP A 385 1.50 -27.92 -12.02
C TRP A 385 2.05 -26.93 -13.04
N ARG A 386 3.27 -26.42 -12.81
CA ARG A 386 3.97 -25.55 -13.75
C ARG A 386 4.37 -26.31 -15.02
N ALA A 387 4.82 -27.56 -14.90
CA ALA A 387 5.11 -28.42 -16.06
C ALA A 387 3.85 -28.68 -16.91
N GLU A 388 2.72 -29.04 -16.28
CA GLU A 388 1.44 -29.25 -16.98
C GLU A 388 0.97 -27.99 -17.72
N LEU A 389 1.19 -26.80 -17.16
CA LEU A 389 0.86 -25.54 -17.83
C LEU A 389 1.74 -25.25 -19.04
N ILE A 390 3.00 -25.69 -19.03
CA ILE A 390 3.89 -25.59 -20.21
C ILE A 390 3.36 -26.50 -21.31
N GLU A 391 3.02 -27.75 -20.98
CA GLU A 391 2.42 -28.71 -21.92
C GLU A 391 1.08 -28.21 -22.49
N ALA A 392 0.31 -27.47 -21.69
CA ALA A 392 -0.95 -26.84 -22.10
C ALA A 392 -0.79 -25.49 -22.84
N ASN A 393 0.40 -25.18 -23.38
CA ASN A 393 0.71 -23.94 -24.11
C ASN A 393 0.44 -22.65 -23.30
N SER A 394 0.55 -22.73 -21.97
CA SER A 394 0.35 -21.62 -21.03
C SER A 394 1.67 -21.23 -20.34
N GLU A 395 2.72 -21.03 -21.14
CA GLU A 395 4.11 -20.75 -20.71
C GLU A 395 4.24 -19.56 -19.76
N LYS A 396 3.32 -18.61 -19.81
CA LYS A 396 3.41 -17.42 -18.97
C LYS A 396 2.92 -17.71 -17.57
N GLU A 397 1.75 -18.34 -17.47
CA GLU A 397 1.12 -18.73 -16.22
C GLU A 397 1.96 -19.78 -15.49
N SER A 398 2.68 -20.63 -16.23
CA SER A 398 3.60 -21.62 -15.66
C SER A 398 4.80 -21.01 -14.91
N ASN A 399 5.09 -19.72 -15.11
CA ASN A 399 6.17 -19.04 -14.40
C ASN A 399 5.75 -18.55 -13.00
N TYR A 400 4.46 -18.57 -12.65
CA TYR A 400 3.97 -18.05 -11.38
C TYR A 400 3.90 -19.12 -10.30
N LEU A 401 4.13 -18.71 -9.04
CA LEU A 401 4.09 -19.59 -7.88
C LEU A 401 2.68 -19.89 -7.38
N TRP A 402 1.77 -18.94 -7.51
CA TRP A 402 0.46 -19.02 -6.87
C TRP A 402 -0.53 -19.75 -7.75
N LEU A 403 -0.38 -21.07 -7.82
CA LEU A 403 -1.25 -21.95 -8.57
C LEU A 403 -2.22 -22.69 -7.65
N ASN A 404 -3.38 -23.05 -8.19
CA ASN A 404 -4.36 -23.89 -7.53
C ASN A 404 -5.06 -24.78 -8.57
N ARG A 405 -5.36 -26.02 -8.19
CA ARG A 405 -6.21 -26.90 -8.99
C ARG A 405 -7.64 -26.86 -8.46
N THR A 406 -8.57 -26.42 -9.31
CA THR A 406 -10.00 -26.39 -8.95
C THR A 406 -10.60 -27.80 -8.89
N ALA A 407 -10.35 -28.61 -9.92
CA ALA A 407 -10.73 -30.01 -10.03
C ALA A 407 -9.63 -30.80 -10.75
N ARG A 408 -9.47 -32.10 -10.43
CA ARG A 408 -8.46 -32.97 -11.07
C ARG A 408 -8.62 -33.12 -12.59
N SER A 409 -9.85 -32.92 -13.09
CA SER A 409 -10.17 -32.90 -14.52
C SER A 409 -9.69 -31.67 -15.28
N LYS A 410 -9.35 -30.58 -14.57
CA LYS A 410 -8.98 -29.29 -15.15
C LYS A 410 -7.49 -29.00 -14.92
N PRO A 411 -6.85 -28.25 -15.82
CA PRO A 411 -5.50 -27.77 -15.59
C PRO A 411 -5.45 -26.83 -14.37
N PRO A 412 -4.28 -26.70 -13.73
CA PRO A 412 -4.04 -25.71 -12.68
C PRO A 412 -4.33 -24.29 -13.19
N VAL A 413 -4.74 -23.40 -12.30
CA VAL A 413 -4.99 -21.99 -12.61
C VAL A 413 -4.29 -21.10 -11.60
N VAL A 414 -3.91 -19.90 -12.03
CA VAL A 414 -3.33 -18.90 -11.14
C VAL A 414 -4.40 -18.41 -10.16
N ILE A 415 -4.04 -18.28 -8.89
CA ILE A 415 -4.93 -17.78 -7.85
C ILE A 415 -5.26 -16.31 -8.14
N ALA A 416 -6.54 -16.09 -8.38
CA ALA A 416 -7.09 -14.82 -8.81
C ALA A 416 -7.66 -14.02 -7.62
N THR A 417 -8.28 -14.70 -6.66
CA THR A 417 -9.05 -14.05 -5.59
C THR A 417 -8.48 -14.41 -4.22
N TRP A 418 -7.52 -13.60 -3.77
CA TRP A 418 -6.94 -13.71 -2.44
C TRP A 418 -7.83 -13.31 -1.26
N PRO A 419 -8.76 -12.33 -1.36
CA PRO A 419 -9.56 -11.92 -0.22
C PRO A 419 -10.32 -13.06 0.46
N ASP A 420 -10.89 -13.99 -0.30
CA ASP A 420 -11.66 -15.10 0.24
C ASP A 420 -10.76 -16.12 0.96
N LEU A 421 -9.57 -16.38 0.42
CA LEU A 421 -8.57 -17.28 1.04
C LEU A 421 -8.01 -16.68 2.34
N LEU A 422 -7.73 -15.38 2.33
CA LEU A 422 -7.25 -14.65 3.52
C LEU A 422 -8.33 -14.56 4.61
N GLN A 423 -9.58 -14.35 4.22
CA GLN A 423 -10.71 -14.37 5.15
C GLN A 423 -10.87 -15.75 5.79
N LEU A 424 -10.82 -16.82 4.99
CA LEU A 424 -10.86 -18.19 5.50
C LEU A 424 -9.68 -18.50 6.44
N PHE A 425 -8.50 -17.98 6.14
CA PHE A 425 -7.32 -18.11 7.00
C PHE A 425 -7.56 -17.40 8.34
N SER A 426 -8.07 -16.17 8.31
CA SER A 426 -8.43 -15.40 9.52
C SER A 426 -9.51 -16.09 10.35
N GLU A 427 -10.54 -16.68 9.73
CA GLU A 427 -11.57 -17.44 10.42
C GLU A 427 -11.07 -18.75 11.02
N THR A 428 -10.07 -19.37 10.39
CA THR A 428 -9.51 -20.64 10.85
C THR A 428 -8.51 -20.43 11.99
N TYR A 429 -7.70 -19.39 11.90
CA TYR A 429 -6.48 -19.23 12.70
C TYR A 429 -6.38 -17.92 13.48
N GLY A 430 -7.21 -16.92 13.17
CA GLY A 430 -7.18 -15.64 13.85
C GLY A 430 -8.08 -15.61 15.07
N THR A 431 -7.69 -14.82 16.09
CA THR A 431 -8.56 -14.51 17.21
C THR A 431 -9.75 -13.66 16.80
N LYS A 432 -10.76 -13.72 17.67
CA LYS A 432 -11.88 -12.80 17.65
C LYS A 432 -11.41 -11.40 18.07
N ILE A 433 -11.96 -10.40 17.41
CA ILE A 433 -11.72 -8.98 17.71
C ILE A 433 -12.20 -8.68 19.14
N THR A 434 -11.34 -8.10 19.97
CA THR A 434 -11.65 -7.59 21.30
C THR A 434 -12.01 -6.10 21.26
N LYS A 435 -12.38 -5.52 22.43
CA LYS A 435 -12.66 -4.08 22.54
C LYS A 435 -11.38 -3.25 22.38
N GLU A 436 -10.27 -3.79 22.86
CA GLU A 436 -8.94 -3.18 22.80
C GLU A 436 -8.45 -3.12 21.35
N ASP A 437 -8.60 -4.21 20.59
CA ASP A 437 -8.26 -4.22 19.15
C ASP A 437 -9.09 -3.21 18.37
N LEU A 438 -10.36 -3.04 18.74
CA LEU A 438 -11.25 -2.07 18.11
C LEU A 438 -10.80 -0.64 18.43
N ALA A 439 -10.41 -0.36 19.67
CA ALA A 439 -9.86 0.93 20.08
C ALA A 439 -8.54 1.24 19.33
N GLU A 440 -7.65 0.26 19.20
CA GLU A 440 -6.44 0.37 18.39
C GLU A 440 -6.78 0.61 16.92
N ALA A 441 -7.75 -0.11 16.35
CA ALA A 441 -8.17 0.07 14.97
C ALA A 441 -8.68 1.49 14.70
N PHE A 442 -9.41 2.12 15.63
CA PHE A 442 -9.82 3.52 15.52
C PHE A 442 -8.63 4.49 15.58
N ARG A 443 -7.66 4.24 16.46
CA ARG A 443 -6.45 5.08 16.64
C ARG A 443 -5.51 5.00 15.43
N SER A 444 -5.28 3.79 14.94
CA SER A 444 -4.40 3.49 13.81
C SER A 444 -5.01 3.91 12.46
N ASN A 445 -6.32 4.17 12.40
CA ASN A 445 -7.04 4.51 11.16
C ASN A 445 -7.95 5.74 11.31
N PRO A 446 -7.39 6.94 11.58
CA PRO A 446 -8.18 8.15 11.86
C PRO A 446 -9.07 8.60 10.69
N TYR A 447 -8.71 8.27 9.45
CA TYR A 447 -9.49 8.61 8.25
C TYR A 447 -10.41 7.48 7.76
N ALA A 448 -10.64 6.44 8.56
CA ALA A 448 -11.44 5.28 8.15
C ALA A 448 -12.42 4.79 9.25
N HIS A 449 -12.89 5.68 10.12
CA HIS A 449 -13.78 5.33 11.23
C HIS A 449 -15.08 4.65 10.78
N ASP A 450 -15.74 5.11 9.71
CA ASP A 450 -16.98 4.46 9.24
C ASP A 450 -16.70 3.04 8.75
N LYS A 451 -15.55 2.81 8.12
CA LYS A 451 -15.11 1.49 7.71
C LYS A 451 -14.86 0.61 8.92
N VAL A 452 -14.14 1.10 9.94
CA VAL A 452 -13.94 0.35 11.19
C VAL A 452 -15.29 -0.06 11.78
N LYS A 453 -16.24 0.87 11.92
CA LYS A 453 -17.59 0.59 12.43
C LYS A 453 -18.36 -0.43 11.57
N ALA A 454 -18.17 -0.38 10.25
CA ALA A 454 -18.93 -1.22 9.32
C ALA A 454 -18.41 -2.66 9.23
N ILE A 455 -17.09 -2.89 9.36
CA ILE A 455 -16.49 -4.21 9.10
C ILE A 455 -15.77 -4.84 10.30
N CYS A 456 -15.39 -4.08 11.32
CA CYS A 456 -14.74 -4.61 12.52
C CYS A 456 -15.79 -4.79 13.63
N ILE A 457 -16.22 -6.04 13.85
CA ILE A 457 -17.26 -6.39 14.84
C ILE A 457 -16.61 -7.21 15.95
N VAL A 458 -16.76 -6.76 17.20
CA VAL A 458 -16.27 -7.48 18.40
C VAL A 458 -16.85 -8.90 18.41
N GLY A 459 -16.00 -9.89 18.69
CA GLY A 459 -16.37 -11.31 18.70
C GLY A 459 -16.33 -12.01 17.34
N LYS A 460 -16.10 -11.28 16.22
CA LYS A 460 -15.86 -11.86 14.89
C LYS A 460 -14.38 -11.89 14.53
N SER A 461 -14.00 -12.69 13.54
CA SER A 461 -12.63 -12.70 12.99
C SER A 461 -12.32 -11.41 12.23
N TRP A 462 -11.03 -11.07 12.16
CA TRP A 462 -10.57 -9.88 11.45
C TRP A 462 -10.79 -10.00 9.93
N PRO A 463 -11.35 -8.97 9.26
CA PRO A 463 -11.65 -9.02 7.83
C PRO A 463 -10.40 -8.84 6.95
N LEU A 464 -9.55 -9.87 6.89
CA LEU A 464 -8.21 -9.81 6.31
C LEU A 464 -8.22 -9.63 4.78
N LYS A 465 -7.48 -8.63 4.27
CA LYS A 465 -7.35 -8.33 2.83
C LYS A 465 -5.90 -8.06 2.42
N PRO A 466 -5.50 -8.34 1.16
CA PRO A 466 -4.09 -8.24 0.74
C PRO A 466 -3.47 -6.86 0.95
N HIS A 467 -4.23 -5.79 0.70
CA HIS A 467 -3.71 -4.43 0.83
C HIS A 467 -3.46 -4.00 2.29
N GLN A 468 -3.94 -4.76 3.28
CA GLN A 468 -3.68 -4.49 4.69
C GLN A 468 -2.23 -4.81 5.07
N PHE A 469 -1.56 -5.76 4.43
CA PHE A 469 -0.14 -6.05 4.70
C PHE A 469 0.73 -4.82 4.50
N ARG A 470 0.60 -4.19 3.33
CA ARG A 470 1.28 -2.93 3.00
C ARG A 470 0.94 -1.78 3.94
N ARG A 471 -0.33 -1.67 4.35
CA ARG A 471 -0.75 -0.61 5.28
C ARG A 471 -0.19 -0.84 6.68
N SER A 472 -0.23 -2.07 7.18
CA SER A 472 0.23 -2.44 8.52
C SER A 472 1.75 -2.34 8.60
N LEU A 473 2.49 -2.79 7.58
CA LEU A 473 3.95 -2.64 7.53
C LEU A 473 4.37 -1.16 7.67
N ALA A 474 3.75 -0.25 6.91
CA ALA A 474 4.08 1.18 7.01
C ALA A 474 3.70 1.82 8.34
N LEU A 475 2.54 1.41 8.89
CA LEU A 475 2.11 1.84 10.22
C LEU A 475 3.13 1.40 11.28
N TYR A 476 3.52 0.12 11.30
CA TYR A 476 4.43 -0.45 12.29
C TYR A 476 5.86 0.07 12.16
N THR A 477 6.38 0.22 10.94
CA THR A 477 7.68 0.88 10.73
C THR A 477 7.68 2.28 11.35
N THR A 478 6.54 2.99 11.24
CA THR A 478 6.38 4.31 11.86
C THR A 478 6.13 4.21 13.36
N ARG A 479 5.31 3.30 13.85
CA ARG A 479 4.99 3.15 15.28
C ARG A 479 6.26 2.82 16.08
N HIS A 480 6.99 1.78 15.67
CA HIS A 480 8.14 1.21 16.40
C HIS A 480 9.52 1.77 16.00
N ARG A 481 9.58 2.85 15.19
CA ARG A 481 10.85 3.46 14.72
C ARG A 481 11.81 2.51 13.97
N ILE A 482 11.29 1.49 13.31
CA ILE A 482 12.11 0.51 12.55
C ILE A 482 12.69 1.13 11.27
N GLY A 483 12.19 2.28 10.83
CA GLY A 483 12.72 2.96 9.65
C GLY A 483 12.11 4.32 9.40
N THR A 484 12.54 4.96 8.31
CA THR A 484 12.09 6.29 7.91
C THR A 484 11.02 6.22 6.82
N ASN A 485 10.19 7.27 6.71
CA ASN A 485 9.25 7.39 5.60
C ASN A 485 9.95 7.47 4.23
N VAL A 486 11.22 7.89 4.19
CA VAL A 486 12.06 7.89 2.97
C VAL A 486 12.40 6.45 2.57
N ALA A 487 12.81 5.61 3.52
CA ALA A 487 13.03 4.19 3.27
C ALA A 487 11.74 3.50 2.81
N LEU A 488 10.61 3.76 3.48
CA LEU A 488 9.30 3.25 3.05
C LEU A 488 8.91 3.72 1.64
N LYS A 489 9.19 4.98 1.27
CA LYS A 489 8.96 5.49 -0.10
C LYS A 489 9.73 4.67 -1.13
N GLN A 490 10.99 4.32 -0.84
CA GLN A 490 11.81 3.47 -1.70
C GLN A 490 11.33 2.01 -1.73
N GLN A 491 10.97 1.43 -0.58
CA GLN A 491 10.36 0.10 -0.50
C GLN A 491 9.10 0.03 -1.35
N TYR A 492 8.28 1.08 -1.31
CA TYR A 492 6.97 1.12 -1.97
C TYR A 492 6.97 1.63 -3.40
N LYS A 493 8.13 2.05 -3.91
CA LYS A 493 8.31 2.66 -5.22
C LYS A 493 7.32 3.82 -5.43
N HIS A 494 7.14 4.63 -4.39
CA HIS A 494 6.26 5.79 -4.42
C HIS A 494 6.99 6.99 -5.04
N THR A 495 6.29 7.72 -5.92
CA THR A 495 6.81 8.93 -6.56
C THR A 495 7.02 10.03 -5.53
N TYR A 496 6.02 10.24 -4.66
CA TYR A 496 6.00 11.32 -3.68
C TYR A 496 5.99 10.78 -2.25
N LEU A 497 6.60 11.50 -1.32
CA LEU A 497 6.66 11.12 0.09
C LEU A 497 5.26 11.16 0.73
N GLN A 498 4.41 12.10 0.32
CA GLN A 498 3.03 12.25 0.78
C GLN A 498 2.21 10.98 0.54
N MET A 499 2.48 10.26 -0.56
CA MET A 499 1.83 8.97 -0.81
C MET A 499 2.20 7.95 0.25
N THR A 500 3.46 7.91 0.70
CA THR A 500 3.91 7.03 1.78
C THR A 500 3.35 7.48 3.12
N ASN A 501 3.39 8.79 3.42
CA ASN A 501 2.84 9.35 4.65
C ASN A 501 1.40 8.94 4.85
N TRP A 502 0.59 8.89 3.78
CA TRP A 502 -0.77 8.36 3.82
C TRP A 502 -0.80 6.95 4.45
N TYR A 503 0.08 6.03 4.03
CA TYR A 503 0.19 4.67 4.62
C TYR A 503 0.83 4.62 6.01
N SER A 504 1.44 5.70 6.50
CA SER A 504 2.03 5.78 7.84
C SER A 504 1.12 6.49 8.86
N VAL A 505 0.03 7.14 8.40
CA VAL A 505 -0.94 7.83 9.26
C VAL A 505 -1.41 6.91 10.38
N GLY A 506 -1.48 7.43 11.61
CA GLY A 506 -1.85 6.67 12.81
C GLY A 506 -0.64 6.09 13.57
N GLY A 507 0.54 6.01 12.94
CA GLY A 507 1.73 5.40 13.55
C GLY A 507 2.30 6.26 14.69
N ILE A 508 2.45 7.57 14.45
CA ILE A 508 2.96 8.52 15.46
C ILE A 508 2.01 8.63 16.65
N SER A 509 0.69 8.74 16.39
CA SER A 509 -0.31 8.81 17.45
C SER A 509 -0.36 7.54 18.28
N SER A 510 -0.18 6.37 17.66
CA SER A 510 -0.11 5.09 18.38
C SER A 510 1.16 5.01 19.23
N ARG A 511 2.31 5.42 18.70
CA ARG A 511 3.56 5.50 19.46
C ARG A 511 3.45 6.42 20.68
N LEU A 512 2.89 7.62 20.51
CA LEU A 512 2.70 8.56 21.63
C LEU A 512 1.75 7.99 22.68
N HIS A 513 0.77 7.20 22.27
CA HIS A 513 -0.10 6.50 23.20
C HIS A 513 0.63 5.40 23.97
N ASP A 514 1.48 4.61 23.30
CA ASP A 514 2.28 3.57 23.96
C ASP A 514 3.21 4.19 25.02
N LEU A 515 3.88 5.31 24.71
CA LEU A 515 4.68 6.08 25.67
C LEU A 515 3.85 6.67 26.82
N ARG A 516 2.59 7.03 26.57
CA ARG A 516 1.68 7.55 27.60
C ARG A 516 1.21 6.48 28.59
N ILE A 517 1.18 5.22 28.17
CA ILE A 517 0.76 4.10 29.03
C ILE A 517 1.91 3.62 29.92
N ASP A 518 3.16 3.75 29.48
CA ASP A 518 4.32 3.33 30.25
C ASP A 518 4.61 4.29 31.43
N SER A 519 3.93 4.06 32.55
CA SER A 519 4.07 4.83 33.80
C SER A 519 5.47 4.70 34.39
N ASP A 520 6.10 3.53 34.24
CA ASP A 520 7.40 3.25 34.82
C ASP A 520 8.49 4.02 34.05
N PHE A 521 8.38 4.07 32.72
CA PHE A 521 9.27 4.87 31.88
C PHE A 521 9.07 6.38 32.09
N GLN A 522 7.83 6.84 32.29
CA GLN A 522 7.58 8.25 32.63
C GLN A 522 8.21 8.63 33.97
N HIS A 523 7.97 7.82 35.00
CA HIS A 523 8.54 8.04 36.31
C HIS A 523 10.07 7.98 36.28
N LEU A 524 10.66 7.08 35.48
CA LEU A 524 12.11 7.01 35.26
C LEU A 524 12.63 8.29 34.59
N LEU A 525 12.01 8.75 33.50
CA LEU A 525 12.41 9.98 32.81
C LEU A 525 12.33 11.21 33.71
N GLU A 526 11.21 11.38 34.43
CA GLU A 526 11.03 12.48 35.36
C GLU A 526 12.07 12.44 36.48
N LYS A 527 12.29 11.26 37.08
CA LYS A 527 13.30 11.07 38.11
C LYS A 527 14.71 11.39 37.59
N THR A 528 15.10 10.84 36.44
CA THR A 528 16.41 11.10 35.83
C THR A 528 16.59 12.58 35.50
N GLN A 529 15.56 13.26 34.98
CA GLN A 529 15.63 14.69 34.70
C GLN A 529 15.83 15.53 35.97
N LEU A 530 15.13 15.19 37.06
CA LEU A 530 15.30 15.86 38.37
C LEU A 530 16.70 15.62 38.94
N GLU A 531 17.21 14.39 38.88
CA GLU A 531 18.55 14.02 39.33
C GLU A 531 19.65 14.71 38.51
N GLU A 532 19.54 14.73 37.18
CA GLU A 532 20.50 15.44 36.31
C GLU A 532 20.51 16.94 36.58
N THR A 533 19.34 17.54 36.80
CA THR A 533 19.22 18.97 37.12
C THR A 533 19.88 19.29 38.46
N ALA A 534 19.62 18.48 39.49
CA ALA A 534 20.23 18.62 40.80
C ALA A 534 21.76 18.43 40.73
N ASN A 535 22.23 17.42 40.01
CA ASN A 535 23.66 17.18 39.76
C ASN A 535 24.34 18.36 39.06
N LYS A 536 23.68 18.96 38.06
CA LYS A 536 24.21 20.13 37.36
C LYS A 536 24.35 21.34 38.28
N PHE A 537 23.33 21.67 39.06
CA PHE A 537 23.42 22.75 40.04
C PHE A 537 24.47 22.46 41.12
N PHE A 538 24.47 21.25 41.66
CA PHE A 538 25.43 20.83 42.68
C PHE A 538 26.86 20.99 42.18
N ASN A 539 27.16 20.48 40.98
CA ASN A 539 28.48 20.62 40.36
C ASN A 539 28.83 22.07 40.03
N MET A 540 27.88 22.87 39.53
CA MET A 540 28.11 24.29 39.24
C MET A 540 28.46 25.08 40.51
N ILE A 541 27.98 24.68 41.68
CA ILE A 541 28.19 25.44 42.92
C ILE A 541 29.38 24.91 43.72
N HIS A 542 29.57 23.59 43.78
CA HIS A 542 30.59 22.96 44.63
C HIS A 542 31.89 22.57 43.89
N SER A 543 32.02 22.89 42.60
CA SER A 543 33.29 22.72 41.87
C SER A 543 34.06 24.03 41.81
N ASP A 544 35.36 23.96 41.51
CA ASP A 544 36.19 25.14 41.21
C ASP A 544 36.14 25.53 39.72
N ALA A 545 35.28 24.88 38.92
CA ALA A 545 35.21 25.14 37.49
C ALA A 545 34.70 26.57 37.21
N PRO A 546 35.31 27.30 36.26
CA PRO A 546 34.84 28.63 35.89
C PRO A 546 33.45 28.57 35.28
N LEU A 547 32.63 29.59 35.53
CA LEU A 547 31.32 29.77 34.92
C LEU A 547 31.19 31.19 34.35
N SER A 548 30.60 31.31 33.17
CA SER A 548 30.26 32.59 32.53
C SER A 548 28.74 32.78 32.48
N GLY A 549 28.27 33.89 31.91
CA GLY A 549 26.87 34.31 31.93
C GLY A 549 26.51 35.06 33.21
N SER A 550 25.42 35.84 33.17
CA SER A 550 25.03 36.72 34.28
C SER A 550 24.79 35.97 35.60
N HIS A 551 24.12 34.81 35.58
CA HIS A 551 23.95 33.96 36.75
C HIS A 551 25.19 33.11 37.05
N GLY A 552 25.96 32.71 36.04
CA GLY A 552 27.23 31.99 36.26
C GLY A 552 28.23 32.83 37.05
N LYS A 553 28.36 34.12 36.73
CA LYS A 553 29.17 35.08 37.49
C LYS A 553 28.63 35.29 38.90
N ALA A 554 27.30 35.33 39.07
CA ALA A 554 26.69 35.35 40.40
C ALA A 554 27.00 34.07 41.19
N ILE A 555 26.99 32.89 40.55
CA ILE A 555 27.39 31.63 41.18
C ILE A 555 28.84 31.70 41.64
N MET A 556 29.77 32.24 40.83
CA MET A 556 31.18 32.42 41.24
C MET A 556 31.30 33.21 42.55
N GLN A 557 30.51 34.27 42.70
CA GLN A 557 30.48 35.07 43.92
C GLN A 557 29.84 34.31 45.09
N MET A 558 28.76 33.56 44.84
CA MET A 558 28.07 32.75 45.86
C MET A 558 28.90 31.57 46.38
N ARG A 559 29.99 31.16 45.70
CA ARG A 559 30.85 30.08 46.21
C ARG A 559 31.60 30.46 47.49
N GLU A 560 31.85 31.75 47.72
CA GLU A 560 32.52 32.24 48.94
C GLU A 560 31.62 32.14 50.18
N ASP A 561 30.31 32.34 50.02
CA ASP A 561 29.30 32.18 51.07
C ASP A 561 28.03 31.52 50.49
N THR A 562 28.00 30.18 50.51
CA THR A 562 26.98 29.39 49.81
C THR A 562 25.62 29.46 50.51
N PRO A 563 24.57 29.97 49.86
CA PRO A 563 23.22 30.01 50.44
C PRO A 563 22.69 28.61 50.78
N TYR A 564 21.87 28.51 51.83
CA TYR A 564 21.32 27.22 52.30
C TYR A 564 20.62 26.39 51.20
N ILE A 565 19.93 27.04 50.27
CA ILE A 565 19.25 26.38 49.13
C ILE A 565 20.21 25.58 48.23
N TYR A 566 21.50 25.86 48.30
CA TYR A 566 22.55 25.19 47.55
C TYR A 566 23.53 24.41 48.44
N SER A 567 23.22 24.19 49.72
CA SER A 567 24.16 23.61 50.70
C SER A 567 24.51 22.13 50.51
N SER A 568 23.59 21.34 49.97
CA SER A 568 23.78 19.90 49.77
C SER A 568 22.97 19.40 48.58
N TRP A 569 23.35 18.25 48.06
CA TRP A 569 22.64 17.64 46.93
C TRP A 569 21.16 17.36 47.25
N ASP A 570 20.85 16.87 48.45
CA ASP A 570 19.48 16.57 48.86
C ASP A 570 18.60 17.83 48.94
N VAL A 571 19.14 18.94 49.46
CA VAL A 571 18.42 20.23 49.53
C VAL A 571 18.15 20.79 48.14
N ILE A 572 19.13 20.68 47.23
CA ILE A 572 18.98 21.10 45.83
C ILE A 572 17.94 20.20 45.13
N TYR A 573 18.01 18.89 45.32
CA TYR A 573 17.07 17.94 44.73
C TYR A 573 15.63 18.22 45.17
N ASP A 574 15.41 18.47 46.47
CA ASP A 574 14.11 18.86 46.99
C ASP A 574 13.61 20.20 46.42
N ALA A 575 14.50 21.18 46.25
CA ALA A 575 14.17 22.47 45.66
C ALA A 575 13.83 22.38 44.17
N VAL A 576 14.49 21.48 43.42
CA VAL A 576 14.18 21.18 42.01
C VAL A 576 12.85 20.42 41.92
N LYS A 577 12.64 19.41 42.78
CA LYS A 577 11.40 18.63 42.83
C LYS A 577 10.17 19.47 43.15
N LYS A 578 10.30 20.48 44.02
CA LYS A 578 9.24 21.45 44.34
C LYS A 578 9.06 22.53 43.26
N GLY A 579 9.92 22.57 42.24
CA GLY A 579 9.88 23.56 41.16
C GLY A 579 10.39 24.95 41.55
N THR A 580 11.00 25.11 42.73
CA THR A 580 11.60 26.39 43.17
C THR A 580 12.93 26.70 42.49
N LEU A 581 13.65 25.66 42.04
CA LEU A 581 14.81 25.76 41.17
C LEU A 581 14.49 25.07 39.85
N THR A 582 14.71 25.78 38.74
CA THR A 582 14.59 25.18 37.40
C THR A 582 15.88 25.43 36.63
N LEU A 583 16.22 24.54 35.71
CA LEU A 583 17.38 24.68 34.85
C LEU A 583 17.03 24.16 33.46
N HIS A 584 17.18 25.02 32.46
CA HIS A 584 16.88 24.69 31.08
C HIS A 584 18.15 24.82 30.26
N GLY A 585 18.70 23.69 29.80
CA GLY A 585 19.91 23.65 29.00
C GLY A 585 19.63 23.93 27.51
N THR A 586 20.43 24.80 26.92
CA THR A 586 20.52 24.99 25.48
C THR A 586 21.95 24.71 24.99
N MET A 587 22.18 24.77 23.69
CA MET A 587 23.51 24.57 23.10
C MET A 587 24.54 25.65 23.50
N HIS A 588 24.08 26.82 23.96
CA HIS A 588 24.93 27.98 24.23
C HIS A 588 24.91 28.47 25.69
N SER A 589 23.92 28.09 26.49
CA SER A 589 23.79 28.44 27.91
C SER A 589 22.77 27.55 28.62
N TYR A 590 22.83 27.46 29.94
CA TYR A 590 21.70 27.05 30.78
C TYR A 590 20.95 28.28 31.29
N CYS A 591 19.63 28.16 31.47
CA CYS A 591 18.77 29.22 31.99
C CYS A 591 18.03 28.76 33.25
N LYS A 592 18.16 29.52 34.34
CA LYS A 592 17.44 29.30 35.61
C LYS A 592 15.99 29.81 35.58
N ASN A 593 15.71 30.83 34.77
CA ASN A 593 14.43 31.56 34.82
C ASN A 593 13.26 30.80 34.19
N GLY A 594 13.51 29.73 33.43
CA GLY A 594 12.46 28.91 32.86
C GLY A 594 11.43 29.72 32.06
N TYR A 595 10.16 29.66 32.48
CA TYR A 595 9.05 30.39 31.85
C TYR A 595 9.05 31.90 32.09
N ASP A 596 9.86 32.40 33.03
CA ASP A 596 10.05 33.83 33.28
C ASP A 596 11.12 34.45 32.37
N CYS A 597 11.59 33.70 31.36
CA CYS A 597 12.54 34.16 30.36
C CYS A 597 11.81 34.79 29.15
N ASP A 598 12.27 35.95 28.68
CA ASP A 598 11.75 36.62 27.48
C ASP A 598 12.09 35.87 26.16
N MET A 599 12.94 34.84 26.22
CA MET A 599 13.31 33.94 25.11
C MET A 599 14.00 34.62 23.90
N ASP A 600 14.44 35.87 24.02
CA ASP A 600 15.23 36.59 22.99
C ASP A 600 16.47 35.83 22.51
N GLY A 601 17.05 35.01 23.39
CA GLY A 601 18.17 34.12 23.11
C GLY A 601 17.92 33.07 22.01
N VAL A 602 16.65 32.78 21.69
CA VAL A 602 16.27 31.91 20.55
C VAL A 602 16.60 32.58 19.21
N ILE A 603 16.44 33.90 19.12
CA ILE A 603 16.72 34.69 17.91
C ILE A 603 18.20 35.05 17.85
N ASN A 604 18.78 35.51 18.96
CA ASN A 604 20.20 35.83 19.04
C ASN A 604 20.81 35.35 20.38
N PRO A 605 21.62 34.27 20.35
CA PRO A 605 22.25 33.71 21.54
C PRO A 605 23.15 34.68 22.32
N ALA A 606 23.59 35.80 21.71
CA ALA A 606 24.40 36.81 22.40
C ALA A 606 23.67 37.38 23.63
N PHE A 607 22.34 37.46 23.59
CA PHE A 607 21.52 37.95 24.69
C PHE A 607 21.51 37.02 25.91
N CYS A 608 21.98 35.78 25.75
CA CYS A 608 22.17 34.88 26.87
C CYS A 608 23.55 35.04 27.54
N VAL A 609 24.52 35.76 26.97
CA VAL A 609 25.79 36.02 27.66
C VAL A 609 25.60 37.12 28.70
N ASP A 610 25.08 38.27 28.28
CA ASP A 610 24.71 39.38 29.15
C ASP A 610 23.19 39.45 29.34
N CYS A 611 22.65 38.39 29.93
CA CYS A 611 21.21 38.24 30.07
C CYS A 611 20.66 39.18 31.15
N LYS A 612 19.84 40.16 30.73
CA LYS A 612 19.21 41.17 31.60
C LYS A 612 18.37 40.59 32.73
N SER A 613 17.71 39.45 32.48
CA SER A 613 16.91 38.75 33.49
C SER A 613 17.77 37.94 34.47
N GLY A 614 19.10 37.95 34.33
CA GLY A 614 20.03 37.42 35.32
C GLY A 614 20.05 35.89 35.43
N GLY A 615 19.46 35.18 34.46
CA GLY A 615 19.21 33.73 34.56
C GLY A 615 20.23 32.82 33.86
N SER A 616 21.22 33.38 33.16
CA SER A 616 22.09 32.59 32.28
C SER A 616 23.36 32.07 32.95
N ILE A 617 23.66 30.80 32.73
CA ILE A 617 24.85 30.10 33.22
C ILE A 617 25.54 29.42 32.03
N ILE A 618 26.83 29.63 31.85
CA ILE A 618 27.62 29.05 30.77
C ILE A 618 28.74 28.21 31.39
N ASP A 619 28.79 26.93 31.05
CA ASP A 619 29.86 26.00 31.46
C ASP A 619 30.95 25.85 30.38
N GLU A 620 32.03 25.13 30.69
CA GLU A 620 33.16 24.94 29.77
C GLU A 620 32.75 24.26 28.46
N ALA A 621 31.78 23.34 28.50
CA ALA A 621 31.28 22.67 27.31
C ALA A 621 30.56 23.64 26.37
N GLN A 622 29.75 24.54 26.93
CA GLN A 622 29.09 25.60 26.18
C GLN A 622 30.08 26.67 25.71
N ALA A 623 31.12 26.97 26.48
CA ALA A 623 32.20 27.86 26.06
C ALA A 623 32.92 27.33 24.80
N LYS A 624 33.17 26.01 24.71
CA LYS A 624 33.69 25.37 23.48
C LYS A 624 32.73 25.50 22.29
N ASN A 625 31.42 25.49 22.52
CA ASN A 625 30.44 25.76 21.46
C ASN A 625 30.48 27.22 21.01
N TRP A 626 30.68 28.17 21.93
CA TRP A 626 30.91 29.57 21.60
C TRP A 626 32.19 29.78 20.79
N GLN A 627 33.28 29.07 21.09
CA GLN A 627 34.50 29.09 20.28
C GLN A 627 34.25 28.61 18.84
N LYS A 628 33.56 27.48 18.66
CA LYS A 628 33.19 26.98 17.32
C LYS A 628 32.34 28.00 16.56
N LYS A 629 31.39 28.64 17.25
CA LYS A 629 30.52 29.65 16.68
C LYS A 629 31.29 30.90 16.25
N HIS A 630 32.23 31.37 17.08
CA HIS A 630 33.14 32.45 16.74
C HIS A 630 33.89 32.15 15.44
N SER A 631 34.56 30.99 15.36
CA SER A 631 35.30 30.58 14.17
C SER A 631 34.43 30.53 12.91
N GLN A 632 33.21 29.98 13.02
CA GLN A 632 32.26 29.93 11.91
C GLN A 632 31.84 31.32 11.43
N LEU A 633 31.48 32.22 12.35
CA LEU A 633 31.03 33.57 12.02
C LEU A 633 32.18 34.42 11.46
N THR A 634 33.38 34.32 12.02
CA THR A 634 34.57 35.00 11.51
C THR A 634 34.94 34.51 10.11
N SER A 635 34.91 33.20 9.85
CA SER A 635 35.12 32.67 8.50
C SER A 635 34.02 33.11 7.52
N TYR A 636 32.77 33.17 7.96
CA TYR A 636 31.65 33.64 7.13
C TYR A 636 31.84 35.12 6.74
N LEU A 637 32.18 35.99 7.69
CA LEU A 637 32.44 37.40 7.41
C LEU A 637 33.68 37.62 6.54
N LYS A 638 34.72 36.78 6.65
CA LYS A 638 35.92 36.85 5.80
C LYS A 638 35.68 36.39 4.35
N THR A 639 34.70 35.51 4.12
CA THR A 639 34.46 34.88 2.79
C THR A 639 33.39 35.58 1.95
N GLN A 640 32.48 36.33 2.57
CA GLN A 640 31.40 37.02 1.88
C GLN A 640 31.73 38.51 1.69
N GLY A 641 31.79 38.97 0.43
CA GLY A 641 32.19 40.34 0.10
C GLY A 641 31.08 41.40 0.19
N ASP A 642 29.81 41.01 0.21
CA ASP A 642 28.67 41.94 0.23
C ASP A 642 27.60 41.48 1.24
N ILE A 643 27.68 42.01 2.47
CA ILE A 643 26.80 41.65 3.59
C ILE A 643 26.01 42.89 4.01
N SER A 644 24.69 42.74 4.17
CA SER A 644 23.84 43.85 4.63
C SER A 644 24.21 44.27 6.06
N PRO A 645 24.05 45.56 6.43
CA PRO A 645 24.35 46.04 7.78
C PRO A 645 23.62 45.27 8.89
N SER A 646 22.40 44.77 8.61
CA SER A 646 21.62 43.98 9.56
C SER A 646 22.23 42.60 9.83
N ILE A 647 22.66 41.89 8.77
CA ILE A 647 23.34 40.59 8.91
C ILE A 647 24.68 40.78 9.61
N TYR A 648 25.41 41.83 9.24
CA TYR A 648 26.69 42.15 9.86
C TYR A 648 26.54 42.43 11.36
N ALA A 649 25.59 43.29 11.78
CA ALA A 649 25.31 43.56 13.19
C ALA A 649 24.89 42.29 13.96
N HIS A 650 24.08 41.42 13.33
CA HIS A 650 23.69 40.15 13.91
C HIS A 650 24.89 39.21 14.13
N CYS A 651 25.84 39.14 13.19
CA CYS A 651 27.06 38.34 13.34
C CYS A 651 28.01 38.94 14.39
N ILE A 652 28.24 40.26 14.38
CA ILE A 652 29.19 40.93 15.27
C ILE A 652 28.76 40.83 16.73
N THR A 653 27.47 41.02 17.03
CA THR A 653 26.96 40.88 18.41
C THR A 653 27.26 39.49 18.98
N GLN A 654 27.16 38.44 18.15
CA GLN A 654 27.46 37.07 18.54
C GLN A 654 28.96 36.79 18.63
N ILE A 655 29.78 37.38 17.76
CA ILE A 655 31.25 37.28 17.83
C ILE A 655 31.73 37.91 19.14
N ARG A 656 31.30 39.13 19.47
CA ARG A 656 31.70 39.80 20.72
C ARG A 656 31.25 39.06 21.96
N ALA A 657 30.02 38.52 21.95
CA ALA A 657 29.54 37.67 23.03
C ALA A 657 30.39 36.39 23.17
N ALA A 658 30.80 35.76 22.06
CA ALA A 658 31.67 34.60 22.07
C ALA A 658 33.06 34.93 22.63
N GLU A 659 33.64 36.07 22.23
CA GLU A 659 34.93 36.55 22.73
C GLU A 659 34.90 36.76 24.24
N SER A 660 33.86 37.43 24.76
CA SER A 660 33.68 37.60 26.22
C SER A 660 33.57 36.27 26.97
N VAL A 661 32.85 35.28 26.42
CA VAL A 661 32.78 33.94 27.02
C VAL A 661 34.14 33.25 26.97
N MET A 662 34.89 33.37 25.87
CA MET A 662 36.23 32.76 25.77
C MET A 662 37.23 33.41 26.72
N GLU A 663 37.15 34.73 26.94
CA GLU A 663 37.92 35.45 27.96
C GLU A 663 37.64 34.92 29.37
N ASP A 664 36.35 34.79 29.74
CA ASP A 664 35.94 34.28 31.06
C ASP A 664 36.48 32.86 31.35
N PHE A 665 36.77 32.06 30.31
CA PHE A 665 37.31 30.70 30.40
C PHE A 665 38.80 30.56 30.07
N ASN A 666 39.51 31.67 29.80
CA ASN A 666 40.91 31.66 29.32
C ASN A 666 41.14 30.79 28.07
N ILE A 667 40.15 30.74 27.17
CA ILE A 667 40.25 30.02 25.90
C ILE A 667 40.90 30.95 24.88
N PHE A 668 41.94 30.46 24.20
CA PHE A 668 42.60 31.25 23.14
C PHE A 668 41.68 31.47 21.93
N TYR A 669 41.62 32.71 21.44
CA TYR A 669 40.96 33.09 20.20
C TYR A 669 41.68 34.28 19.52
N GLU A 670 41.48 34.41 18.21
CA GLU A 670 41.91 35.59 17.45
C GLU A 670 40.79 36.63 17.47
N GLN A 671 41.03 37.80 18.07
CA GLN A 671 40.02 38.85 18.15
C GLN A 671 39.63 39.34 16.75
N TYR A 672 38.33 39.36 16.46
CA TYR A 672 37.83 39.83 15.18
C TYR A 672 38.01 41.35 15.07
N LYS A 673 38.86 41.80 14.14
CA LYS A 673 39.07 43.22 13.83
C LYS A 673 38.06 43.70 12.78
N HIS A 674 37.42 44.83 13.05
CA HIS A 674 36.48 45.44 12.11
C HIS A 674 37.26 46.02 10.92
N PRO A 675 36.77 45.91 9.67
CA PRO A 675 37.39 46.56 8.50
C PRO A 675 37.27 48.09 8.49
N ILE A 676 36.69 48.70 9.53
CA ILE A 676 36.54 50.16 9.69
C ILE A 676 37.02 50.48 11.09
N GLU A 677 38.14 51.20 11.20
CA GLU A 677 38.58 51.79 12.47
C GLU A 677 37.63 52.95 12.79
N VAL A 678 36.82 52.80 13.83
CA VAL A 678 36.12 53.95 14.43
C VAL A 678 37.11 54.57 15.41
N THR A 679 37.80 55.62 14.98
CA THR A 679 38.53 56.50 15.88
C THR A 679 37.50 57.18 16.80
N GLN A 680 37.57 56.90 18.10
CA GLN A 680 36.91 57.73 19.10
C GLN A 680 37.56 59.11 19.05
N TYR A 681 36.78 60.13 18.70
CA TYR A 681 37.15 61.51 19.05
C TYR A 681 36.95 61.68 20.56
N GLU A 682 37.97 62.24 21.21
CA GLU A 682 38.04 62.52 22.66
C GLU A 682 36.80 63.24 23.21
#